data_AF-A0A8D8H0Y9-F1
#
_entry.id   AF-A0A8D8H0Y9-F1
#
_cell.length_a   1.000
_cell.length_b   1.000
_cell.length_c   1.000
_cell.angle_alpha   90.00
_cell.angle_beta   90.00
_cell.angle_gamma   90.00
#
_symmetry.space_group_name_H-M   'P 1'
#
loop_
_entity.id
_entity.type
_entity.pdbx_description
1 polymer ?
#
loop_
_entity_poly.entity_id
_entity_poly.type
_entity_poly.pdbx_seq_one_letter_code
_entity_poly.pdbx_strand_id
1 'polypeptide(L)'
;MEVYEFEKSLLTRMQEISTVLGAREGIPVGASAVRTEWANYVEIAIEPTGWQALWRVPRVLCEDLAIPFPTVIMGTVEQVLFDELKATFLVEAVQDDDVHLPERQTVSLEELWPLKDQENDALNVDRTAECVDRLRFFYQHIWMPWDNDSDDDVDWAGKHLESRVKFYYDLKNKTMSKRLSSHVLALLAEANYIQKKRELLEMEIDEQEENEEDAECADLTLNSKATDMMKLHLRLNAIKNEIDILENPAMREVYEKVRFPEDDSAFEAGLEVTAEAFVVTHVGTLDQQMQYLNEAKRYIDQRKIVRICDSLQGALDRCKSSDDLYLPPGKHQIKFLEYLNSAGSLRAISSVNFVEACEREKLQALEDIPVVSSKDDDSILLTIDGDYCFENIMLDCANVRTGVLVKRGNVTLKNCCLVGDPKSTTKQGVVVFGNSTVRFENSVIQHFSTGIYSNQNCTIQLANTIIQSCINGLEVLRGGQIAFTAAQINACKSYGVILDADDDANESHEPRTTYTNYAQIDRPEFRFTGECTFRGNGQANFVVFNGAELDFNSSCFVDQMVTAAAGDDDLPTNVSLYQSLDMDEDISGDEDEDADSGMDGGRFFNDLDVIRSIVVDGEQQQRGGNLDHGSSTDGDVSSELESEDEVAVIEIDDTVIEIDDSVAGHVGE
;
A
#
# COMPACT_ATOMS: atom_id res chain seq x y z
N MET A 1 -16.61 13.55 -18.55
CA MET A 1 -15.37 13.64 -19.32
C MET A 1 -14.86 12.22 -19.45
N GLU A 2 -15.24 11.57 -20.54
CA GLU A 2 -14.81 10.20 -20.80
C GLU A 2 -13.33 10.17 -21.21
N VAL A 3 -12.58 9.25 -20.60
CA VAL A 3 -11.20 8.93 -20.97
C VAL A 3 -11.11 7.54 -21.58
N TYR A 4 -10.02 7.27 -22.29
CA TYR A 4 -9.75 5.94 -22.82
C TYR A 4 -9.33 4.95 -21.72
N GLU A 5 -9.92 3.76 -21.75
CA GLU A 5 -9.58 2.64 -20.87
C GLU A 5 -9.25 1.41 -21.68
N PHE A 6 -8.15 0.72 -21.33
CA PHE A 6 -7.64 -0.42 -22.08
C PHE A 6 -7.46 -1.64 -21.17
N GLU A 7 -8.20 -2.70 -21.46
CA GLU A 7 -7.95 -4.02 -20.89
C GLU A 7 -7.30 -4.93 -21.94
N LYS A 8 -5.98 -5.10 -21.82
CA LYS A 8 -5.17 -5.92 -22.74
C LYS A 8 -4.74 -7.22 -22.09
N SER A 9 -4.42 -8.21 -22.92
CA SER A 9 -3.93 -9.52 -22.48
C SER A 9 -2.41 -9.51 -22.24
N LEU A 10 -1.89 -10.53 -21.53
CA LEU A 10 -0.45 -10.72 -21.33
C LEU A 10 0.30 -10.75 -22.65
N LEU A 11 -0.18 -11.54 -23.62
CA LEU A 11 0.45 -11.68 -24.93
C LEU A 11 0.49 -10.33 -25.67
N THR A 12 -0.61 -9.57 -25.60
CA THR A 12 -0.70 -8.24 -26.22
C THR A 12 0.31 -7.28 -25.59
N ARG A 13 0.37 -7.18 -24.26
CA ARG A 13 1.30 -6.29 -23.56
C ARG A 13 2.77 -6.67 -23.84
N MET A 14 3.08 -7.96 -23.86
CA MET A 14 4.40 -8.45 -24.25
C MET A 14 4.78 -8.00 -25.67
N GLN A 15 3.91 -8.24 -26.65
CA GLN A 15 4.16 -7.86 -28.04
C GLN A 15 4.32 -6.35 -28.21
N GLU A 16 3.48 -5.55 -27.55
CA GLU A 16 3.57 -4.09 -27.59
C GLU A 16 4.93 -3.61 -27.10
N ILE A 17 5.35 -4.02 -25.90
CA ILE A 17 6.59 -3.54 -25.29
C ILE A 17 7.81 -4.07 -26.06
N SER A 18 7.82 -5.35 -26.46
CA SER A 18 8.91 -5.91 -27.27
C SER A 18 9.06 -5.21 -28.63
N THR A 19 7.96 -4.70 -29.20
CA THR A 19 7.99 -3.91 -30.44
C THR A 19 8.63 -2.55 -30.21
N VAL A 20 8.31 -1.89 -29.07
CA VAL A 20 8.87 -0.57 -28.72
C VAL A 20 10.35 -0.67 -28.40
N LEU A 21 10.73 -1.60 -27.51
CA LEU A 21 12.13 -1.81 -27.12
C LEU A 21 12.96 -2.48 -28.23
N GLY A 22 12.41 -2.60 -29.45
CA GLY A 22 13.15 -3.03 -30.61
C GLY A 22 13.86 -4.36 -30.38
N ALA A 23 13.14 -5.39 -29.94
CA ALA A 23 13.65 -6.77 -29.90
C ALA A 23 13.92 -7.28 -31.33
N ARG A 24 14.87 -6.64 -32.02
CA ARG A 24 15.61 -7.19 -33.15
C ARG A 24 16.41 -8.32 -32.55
N GLU A 25 16.11 -9.55 -32.96
CA GLU A 25 16.81 -10.74 -32.52
C GLU A 25 18.33 -10.49 -32.43
N GLY A 26 18.86 -10.46 -31.20
CA GLY A 26 20.30 -10.41 -30.93
C GLY A 26 20.94 -9.06 -30.63
N ILE A 27 20.20 -7.95 -30.45
CA ILE A 27 20.77 -6.68 -29.96
C ILE A 27 20.35 -6.45 -28.51
N PRO A 28 21.28 -6.51 -27.53
CA PRO A 28 21.02 -6.16 -26.14
C PRO A 28 20.53 -4.73 -26.00
N VAL A 29 19.48 -4.51 -25.20
CA VAL A 29 19.02 -3.16 -24.85
C VAL A 29 19.40 -2.91 -23.39
N GLY A 30 20.43 -2.08 -23.19
CA GLY A 30 20.83 -1.60 -21.87
C GLY A 30 19.78 -0.69 -21.25
N ALA A 31 19.80 -0.53 -19.93
CA ALA A 31 18.81 0.25 -19.19
C ALA A 31 18.78 1.73 -19.64
N SER A 32 19.93 2.35 -19.94
CA SER A 32 19.98 3.74 -20.41
C SER A 32 19.36 3.95 -21.80
N ALA A 33 19.34 2.91 -22.63
CA ALA A 33 18.76 2.96 -23.97
C ALA A 33 17.22 2.87 -23.95
N VAL A 34 16.62 2.30 -22.91
CA VAL A 34 15.16 2.09 -22.80
C VAL A 34 14.38 3.40 -22.97
N ARG A 35 14.79 4.46 -22.28
CA ARG A 35 14.14 5.78 -22.40
C ARG A 35 14.20 6.31 -23.83
N THR A 36 15.33 6.12 -24.50
CA THR A 36 15.54 6.56 -25.89
C THR A 36 14.62 5.81 -26.86
N GLU A 37 14.47 4.49 -26.69
CA GLU A 37 13.55 3.68 -27.52
C GLU A 37 12.08 4.10 -27.31
N TRP A 38 11.69 4.39 -26.07
CA TRP A 38 10.37 4.96 -25.78
C TRP A 38 10.18 6.34 -26.41
N ALA A 39 11.17 7.22 -26.33
CA ALA A 39 11.11 8.55 -26.95
C ALA A 39 10.92 8.44 -28.48
N ASN A 40 11.69 7.58 -29.14
CA ASN A 40 11.58 7.30 -30.58
C ASN A 40 10.18 6.79 -30.96
N TYR A 41 9.62 5.87 -30.15
CA TYR A 41 8.29 5.36 -30.39
C TYR A 41 7.21 6.43 -30.21
N VAL A 42 7.28 7.21 -29.13
CA VAL A 42 6.32 8.28 -28.82
C VAL A 42 6.32 9.33 -29.93
N GLU A 43 7.49 9.75 -30.43
CA GLU A 43 7.63 10.72 -31.54
C GLU A 43 6.85 10.30 -32.79
N ILE A 44 6.78 8.99 -33.07
CA ILE A 44 6.10 8.46 -34.25
C ILE A 44 4.60 8.27 -34.00
N ALA A 45 4.21 7.97 -32.76
CA ALA A 45 2.89 7.44 -32.41
C ALA A 45 1.92 8.50 -31.85
N ILE A 46 2.41 9.51 -31.15
CA ILE A 46 1.57 10.50 -30.46
C ILE A 46 1.31 11.73 -31.34
N GLU A 47 0.18 12.41 -31.13
CA GLU A 47 -0.01 13.76 -31.64
C GLU A 47 0.88 14.74 -30.84
N PRO A 48 1.69 15.59 -31.50
CA PRO A 48 2.71 16.39 -30.80
C PRO A 48 2.13 17.56 -30.01
N THR A 49 0.93 18.04 -30.35
CA THR A 49 0.32 19.26 -29.78
C THR A 49 -1.21 19.24 -29.92
N GLY A 50 -1.91 19.95 -29.05
CA GLY A 50 -3.30 20.38 -29.23
C GLY A 50 -4.38 19.41 -28.76
N TRP A 51 -4.01 18.29 -28.13
CA TRP A 51 -4.97 17.34 -27.56
C TRP A 51 -5.24 17.65 -26.08
N GLN A 52 -6.49 17.45 -25.66
CA GLN A 52 -6.97 17.66 -24.30
C GLN A 52 -6.84 16.37 -23.48
N ALA A 53 -6.53 16.54 -22.20
CA ALA A 53 -6.32 15.44 -21.28
C ALA A 53 -6.69 15.80 -19.84
N LEU A 54 -6.94 14.77 -19.05
CA LEU A 54 -6.92 14.87 -17.59
C LEU A 54 -5.52 14.56 -17.07
N TRP A 55 -4.95 15.47 -16.30
CA TRP A 55 -3.76 15.23 -15.50
C TRP A 55 -4.17 14.75 -14.11
N ARG A 56 -3.77 13.53 -13.76
CA ARG A 56 -3.95 12.98 -12.42
C ARG A 56 -2.71 13.31 -11.60
N VAL A 57 -2.79 14.35 -10.78
CA VAL A 57 -1.63 14.88 -10.05
C VAL A 57 -1.12 13.81 -9.08
N PRO A 58 0.17 13.40 -9.17
CA PRO A 58 0.74 12.43 -8.25
C PRO A 58 0.65 12.93 -6.81
N ARG A 59 0.43 12.01 -5.88
CA ARG A 59 0.35 12.34 -4.45
C ARG A 59 1.56 13.13 -3.95
N VAL A 60 2.77 12.75 -4.39
CA VAL A 60 4.00 13.41 -3.97
C VAL A 60 4.01 14.89 -4.38
N LEU A 61 3.54 15.19 -5.59
CA LEU A 61 3.41 16.56 -6.06
C LEU A 61 2.27 17.30 -5.34
N CYS A 62 1.18 16.62 -4.97
CA CYS A 62 0.16 17.23 -4.12
C CYS A 62 0.69 17.62 -2.73
N GLU A 63 1.56 16.79 -2.15
CA GLU A 63 2.21 17.05 -0.86
C GLU A 63 3.15 18.26 -0.95
N ASP A 64 3.94 18.33 -2.00
CA ASP A 64 4.86 19.43 -2.28
C ASP A 64 4.12 20.77 -2.50
N LEU A 65 3.11 20.76 -3.36
CA LEU A 65 2.30 21.94 -3.67
C LEU A 65 1.26 22.28 -2.59
N ALA A 66 1.19 21.50 -1.51
CA ALA A 66 0.21 21.62 -0.43
C ALA A 66 -1.26 21.70 -0.92
N ILE A 67 -1.59 20.92 -1.95
CA ILE A 67 -2.94 20.80 -2.50
C ILE A 67 -3.63 19.52 -2.01
N PRO A 68 -4.97 19.45 -2.06
CA PRO A 68 -5.70 18.24 -1.69
C PRO A 68 -5.31 17.02 -2.54
N PHE A 69 -5.37 15.83 -1.95
CA PHE A 69 -5.28 14.58 -2.71
C PHE A 69 -6.57 13.77 -2.53
N PRO A 70 -7.16 13.24 -3.62
CA PRO A 70 -6.66 13.30 -4.99
C PRO A 70 -7.05 14.60 -5.71
N THR A 71 -6.20 15.10 -6.63
CA THR A 71 -6.50 16.26 -7.49
C THR A 71 -6.40 15.87 -8.96
N VAL A 72 -7.41 16.23 -9.75
CA VAL A 72 -7.45 16.04 -11.20
C VAL A 72 -7.64 17.39 -11.88
N ILE A 73 -6.87 17.60 -12.95
CA ILE A 73 -6.84 18.87 -13.69
C ILE A 73 -7.12 18.58 -15.15
N MET A 74 -7.97 19.40 -15.77
CA MET A 74 -8.24 19.34 -17.21
C MET A 74 -7.44 20.44 -17.91
N GLY A 75 -6.87 20.10 -19.06
CA GLY A 75 -6.09 21.03 -19.84
C GLY A 75 -5.70 20.49 -21.20
N THR A 76 -4.96 21.32 -21.93
CA THR A 76 -4.50 21.02 -23.29
C THR A 76 -2.98 20.84 -23.32
N VAL A 77 -2.51 19.81 -24.02
CA VAL A 77 -1.09 19.62 -24.28
C VAL A 77 -0.64 20.59 -25.37
N GLU A 78 0.14 21.60 -25.01
CA GLU A 78 0.69 22.55 -25.98
C GLU A 78 1.82 21.94 -26.79
N GLN A 79 2.68 21.16 -26.14
CA GLN A 79 3.85 20.56 -26.77
C GLN A 79 4.30 19.30 -26.03
N VAL A 80 4.54 18.22 -26.76
CA VAL A 80 5.23 17.03 -26.26
C VAL A 80 6.75 17.23 -26.31
N LEU A 81 7.42 16.95 -25.19
CA LEU A 81 8.87 16.94 -25.03
C LEU A 81 9.36 15.49 -25.11
N PHE A 82 9.66 15.02 -26.32
CA PHE A 82 9.93 13.61 -26.62
C PHE A 82 11.11 13.04 -25.82
N ASP A 83 12.24 13.76 -25.79
CA ASP A 83 13.46 13.32 -25.08
C ASP A 83 13.21 13.11 -23.58
N GLU A 84 12.30 13.90 -23.01
CA GLU A 84 11.97 13.83 -21.59
C GLU A 84 10.81 12.90 -21.29
N LEU A 85 10.03 12.47 -22.29
CA LEU A 85 8.73 11.80 -22.12
C LEU A 85 7.74 12.63 -21.29
N LYS A 86 7.83 13.96 -21.44
CA LYS A 86 6.98 14.94 -20.74
C LYS A 86 6.18 15.76 -21.75
N ALA A 87 5.28 16.60 -21.26
CA ALA A 87 4.51 17.54 -22.04
C ALA A 87 4.40 18.89 -21.32
N THR A 88 4.40 19.97 -22.07
CA THR A 88 3.92 21.28 -21.61
C THR A 88 2.40 21.26 -21.64
N PHE A 89 1.80 21.34 -20.46
CA PHE A 89 0.36 21.23 -20.23
C PHE A 89 -0.21 22.57 -19.80
N LEU A 90 -1.19 23.06 -20.56
CA LEU A 90 -1.92 24.28 -20.27
C LEU A 90 -3.13 23.94 -19.40
N VAL A 91 -3.14 24.46 -18.17
CA VAL A 91 -4.22 24.24 -17.20
C VAL A 91 -5.43 25.07 -17.59
N GLU A 92 -6.55 24.41 -17.89
CA GLU A 92 -7.81 25.06 -18.29
C GLU A 92 -8.84 25.04 -17.17
N ALA A 93 -8.95 23.93 -16.44
CA ALA A 93 -9.86 23.79 -15.32
C ALA A 93 -9.27 22.91 -14.22
N VAL A 94 -9.50 23.31 -12.98
CA VAL A 94 -9.15 22.55 -11.78
C VAL A 94 -10.44 22.17 -11.06
N GLN A 95 -10.50 20.96 -10.51
CA GLN A 95 -11.69 20.46 -9.82
C GLN A 95 -12.00 21.24 -8.52
N ASP A 96 -10.97 21.73 -7.84
CA ASP A 96 -11.09 22.46 -6.57
C ASP A 96 -10.78 23.95 -6.78
N ASP A 97 -11.78 24.81 -6.46
CA ASP A 97 -11.71 26.26 -6.63
C ASP A 97 -10.58 26.91 -5.80
N ASP A 98 -10.11 26.24 -4.74
CA ASP A 98 -9.04 26.75 -3.87
C ASP A 98 -7.63 26.42 -4.40
N VAL A 99 -7.51 25.58 -5.44
CA VAL A 99 -6.22 25.15 -5.98
C VAL A 99 -5.73 26.13 -7.06
N HIS A 100 -4.63 26.81 -6.76
CA HIS A 100 -4.00 27.78 -7.65
C HIS A 100 -2.70 27.21 -8.19
N LEU A 101 -2.72 26.77 -9.45
CA LEU A 101 -1.54 26.26 -10.14
C LEU A 101 -1.08 27.24 -11.22
N PRO A 102 0.21 27.22 -11.59
CA PRO A 102 0.69 27.92 -12.78
C PRO A 102 -0.11 27.51 -14.02
N GLU A 103 -0.34 28.47 -14.92
CA GLU A 103 -1.08 28.26 -16.17
C GLU A 103 -0.43 27.17 -17.05
N ARG A 104 0.89 27.05 -16.99
CA ARG A 104 1.66 26.04 -17.71
C ARG A 104 2.46 25.18 -16.75
N GLN A 105 2.35 23.87 -16.91
CA GLN A 105 3.07 22.88 -16.13
C GLN A 105 3.78 21.89 -17.05
N THR A 106 4.95 21.41 -16.63
CA THR A 106 5.63 20.30 -17.30
C THR A 106 5.23 19.01 -16.60
N VAL A 107 4.54 18.13 -17.32
CA VAL A 107 3.92 16.91 -16.76
C VAL A 107 4.41 15.67 -17.49
N SER A 108 4.58 14.55 -16.80
CA SER A 108 4.97 13.28 -17.42
C SER A 108 3.83 12.72 -18.27
N LEU A 109 4.14 12.21 -19.47
CA LEU A 109 3.12 11.68 -20.38
C LEU A 109 2.31 10.52 -19.79
N GLU A 110 2.92 9.72 -18.91
CA GLU A 110 2.25 8.63 -18.19
C GLU A 110 1.20 9.09 -17.16
N GLU A 111 1.17 10.38 -16.82
CA GLU A 111 0.21 10.95 -15.87
C GLU A 111 -1.02 11.57 -16.55
N LEU A 112 -0.97 11.66 -17.89
CA LEU A 112 -2.01 12.23 -18.72
C LEU A 112 -2.98 11.16 -19.22
N TRP A 113 -4.26 11.53 -19.24
CA TRP A 113 -5.36 10.69 -19.71
C TRP A 113 -6.09 11.43 -20.83
N PRO A 114 -5.83 11.10 -22.11
CA PRO A 114 -6.48 11.75 -23.24
C PRO A 114 -8.00 11.64 -23.13
N LEU A 115 -8.70 12.75 -23.38
CA LEU A 115 -10.16 12.78 -23.44
C LEU A 115 -10.66 12.14 -24.75
N LYS A 116 -11.79 11.45 -24.71
CA LYS A 116 -12.43 10.96 -25.95
C LYS A 116 -13.01 12.12 -26.76
N ASP A 117 -13.66 13.04 -26.07
CA ASP A 117 -14.18 14.27 -26.67
C ASP A 117 -13.09 15.33 -26.68
N GLN A 118 -12.84 15.88 -27.86
CA GLN A 118 -11.79 16.85 -28.12
C GLN A 118 -12.39 18.06 -28.80
N GLU A 119 -11.88 19.25 -28.51
CA GLU A 119 -12.25 20.44 -29.28
C GLU A 119 -11.81 20.37 -30.74
N ASN A 120 -10.76 19.58 -31.03
CA ASN A 120 -10.20 19.43 -32.37
C ASN A 120 -10.40 18.01 -32.92
N ASP A 121 -11.49 17.84 -33.68
CA ASP A 121 -11.85 16.58 -34.37
C ASP A 121 -10.81 16.08 -35.39
N ALA A 122 -9.83 16.91 -35.76
CA ALA A 122 -8.81 16.54 -36.76
C ALA A 122 -7.66 15.70 -36.19
N LEU A 123 -7.53 15.62 -34.86
CA LEU A 123 -6.47 14.89 -34.18
C LEU A 123 -6.79 13.39 -34.12
N ASN A 124 -5.78 12.53 -34.30
CA ASN A 124 -5.94 11.11 -34.07
C ASN A 124 -5.73 10.77 -32.59
N VAL A 125 -6.76 11.07 -31.79
CA VAL A 125 -6.68 10.89 -30.34
C VAL A 125 -6.75 9.42 -29.92
N ASP A 126 -7.38 8.55 -30.71
CA ASP A 126 -7.33 7.10 -30.49
C ASP A 126 -5.89 6.57 -30.48
N ARG A 127 -5.08 7.00 -31.46
CA ARG A 127 -3.67 6.61 -31.56
C ARG A 127 -2.83 7.21 -30.44
N THR A 128 -3.12 8.45 -30.06
CA THR A 128 -2.47 9.13 -28.91
C THR A 128 -2.77 8.40 -27.61
N ALA A 129 -4.03 8.03 -27.36
CA ALA A 129 -4.45 7.29 -26.20
C ALA A 129 -3.80 5.91 -26.12
N GLU A 130 -3.68 5.19 -27.24
CA GLU A 130 -3.00 3.90 -27.27
C GLU A 130 -1.49 4.03 -27.06
N CYS A 131 -0.86 5.09 -27.55
CA CYS A 131 0.55 5.40 -27.28
C CYS A 131 0.78 5.66 -25.78
N VAL A 132 -0.02 6.56 -25.19
CA VAL A 132 0.07 6.92 -23.77
C VAL A 132 -0.23 5.71 -22.89
N ASP A 133 -1.22 4.87 -23.22
CA ASP A 133 -1.52 3.63 -22.51
C ASP A 133 -0.34 2.65 -22.47
N ARG A 134 0.35 2.45 -23.60
CA ARG A 134 1.53 1.57 -23.65
C ARG A 134 2.68 2.12 -22.80
N LEU A 135 2.97 3.41 -22.94
CA LEU A 135 4.00 4.11 -22.16
C LEU A 135 3.70 4.00 -20.66
N ARG A 136 2.47 4.34 -20.28
CA ARG A 136 1.97 4.31 -18.91
C ARG A 136 2.04 2.90 -18.32
N PHE A 137 1.57 1.88 -19.04
CA PHE A 137 1.68 0.50 -18.59
C PHE A 137 3.14 0.10 -18.33
N PHE A 138 4.06 0.49 -19.20
CA PHE A 138 5.47 0.18 -19.04
C PHE A 138 6.06 0.84 -17.79
N TYR A 139 5.96 2.16 -17.68
CA TYR A 139 6.60 2.89 -16.58
C TYR A 139 5.90 2.74 -15.23
N GLN A 140 4.60 2.44 -15.19
CA GLN A 140 3.87 2.21 -13.93
C GLN A 140 3.96 0.77 -13.41
N HIS A 141 4.23 -0.22 -14.27
CA HIS A 141 4.11 -1.63 -13.88
C HIS A 141 5.31 -2.51 -14.23
N ILE A 142 6.17 -2.11 -15.18
CA ILE A 142 7.26 -2.95 -15.69
C ILE A 142 8.63 -2.35 -15.37
N TRP A 143 8.79 -1.04 -15.63
CA TRP A 143 9.97 -0.28 -15.22
C TRP A 143 9.95 -0.11 -13.70
N MET A 144 10.99 -0.59 -13.04
CA MET A 144 11.14 -0.47 -11.60
C MET A 144 12.02 0.74 -11.28
N PRO A 145 11.81 1.42 -10.14
CA PRO A 145 12.60 2.60 -9.77
C PRO A 145 14.12 2.43 -9.80
N TRP A 146 14.62 1.22 -9.51
CA TRP A 146 16.04 0.89 -9.48
C TRP A 146 16.62 0.46 -10.84
N ASP A 147 15.81 0.43 -11.90
CA ASP A 147 16.31 0.12 -13.24
C ASP A 147 17.17 1.25 -13.81
N ASN A 148 16.91 2.49 -13.42
CA ASN A 148 17.72 3.66 -13.80
C ASN A 148 19.20 3.50 -13.39
N ASP A 149 19.45 2.78 -12.28
CA ASP A 149 20.78 2.56 -11.72
C ASP A 149 21.42 1.24 -12.21
N SER A 150 20.83 0.57 -13.22
CA SER A 150 21.34 -0.71 -13.73
C SER A 150 22.49 -0.53 -14.71
N ASP A 151 23.47 -1.45 -14.67
CA ASP A 151 24.58 -1.46 -15.61
C ASP A 151 24.11 -1.70 -17.05
N ASP A 152 24.56 -0.85 -17.98
CA ASP A 152 24.22 -0.92 -19.41
C ASP A 152 24.79 -2.15 -20.14
N ASP A 153 25.72 -2.87 -19.51
CA ASP A 153 26.27 -4.13 -20.03
C ASP A 153 25.27 -5.29 -19.97
N VAL A 154 24.14 -5.11 -19.27
CA VAL A 154 23.08 -6.11 -19.14
C VAL A 154 21.99 -5.86 -20.17
N ASP A 155 21.60 -6.91 -20.91
CA ASP A 155 20.39 -6.89 -21.72
C ASP A 155 19.16 -6.81 -20.81
N TRP A 156 18.67 -5.60 -20.56
CA TRP A 156 17.55 -5.35 -19.66
C TRP A 156 16.29 -6.02 -20.18
N ALA A 157 16.02 -5.88 -21.49
CA ALA A 157 14.82 -6.44 -22.11
C ALA A 157 14.82 -7.98 -22.04
N GLY A 158 15.94 -8.62 -22.40
CA GLY A 158 16.09 -10.08 -22.32
C GLY A 158 16.00 -10.62 -20.89
N LYS A 159 16.46 -9.86 -19.89
CA LYS A 159 16.49 -10.29 -18.49
C LYS A 159 15.17 -10.08 -17.74
N HIS A 160 14.52 -8.93 -17.93
CA HIS A 160 13.44 -8.47 -17.04
C HIS A 160 12.05 -8.44 -17.69
N LEU A 161 11.96 -8.25 -19.01
CA LEU A 161 10.68 -7.92 -19.63
C LEU A 161 9.64 -9.03 -19.44
N GLU A 162 9.98 -10.27 -19.79
CA GLU A 162 9.05 -11.41 -19.69
C GLU A 162 8.67 -11.70 -18.24
N SER A 163 9.66 -11.72 -17.33
CA SER A 163 9.43 -12.04 -15.91
C SER A 163 8.50 -11.01 -15.27
N ARG A 164 8.69 -9.71 -15.53
CA ARG A 164 7.91 -8.65 -14.89
C ARG A 164 6.52 -8.47 -15.49
N VAL A 165 6.35 -8.62 -16.80
CA VAL A 165 5.00 -8.66 -17.38
C VAL A 165 4.23 -9.85 -16.82
N LYS A 166 4.85 -11.03 -16.72
CA LYS A 166 4.22 -12.19 -16.08
C LYS A 166 3.91 -11.92 -14.60
N PHE A 167 4.82 -11.29 -13.87
CA PHE A 167 4.64 -10.92 -12.47
C PHE A 167 3.43 -10.00 -12.27
N TYR A 168 3.26 -8.99 -13.12
CA TYR A 168 2.08 -8.13 -13.13
C TYR A 168 0.79 -8.92 -13.33
N TYR A 169 0.76 -9.86 -14.29
CA TYR A 169 -0.44 -10.67 -14.53
C TYR A 169 -0.69 -11.72 -13.44
N ASP A 170 0.36 -12.21 -12.78
CA ASP A 170 0.23 -13.05 -11.59
C ASP A 170 -0.51 -12.29 -10.47
N LEU A 171 -0.16 -11.02 -10.26
CA LEU A 171 -0.86 -10.12 -9.33
C LEU A 171 -2.29 -9.85 -9.78
N LYS A 172 -2.49 -9.45 -11.05
CA LYS A 172 -3.80 -9.12 -11.62
C LYS A 172 -4.78 -10.30 -11.56
N ASN A 173 -4.32 -11.50 -11.91
CA ASN A 173 -5.13 -12.71 -11.98
C ASN A 173 -5.22 -13.45 -10.64
N LYS A 174 -4.62 -12.92 -9.55
CA LYS A 174 -4.61 -13.51 -8.21
C LYS A 174 -4.05 -14.94 -8.17
N THR A 175 -2.97 -15.18 -8.91
CA THR A 175 -2.27 -16.47 -8.88
C THR A 175 -1.46 -16.66 -7.60
N MET A 176 -1.08 -15.55 -6.96
CA MET A 176 -0.43 -15.54 -5.64
C MET A 176 -1.44 -15.52 -4.51
N SER A 177 -1.02 -15.91 -3.31
CA SER A 177 -1.88 -15.76 -2.14
C SER A 177 -2.22 -14.29 -1.88
N LYS A 178 -3.39 -14.07 -1.31
CA LYS A 178 -3.90 -12.73 -1.02
C LYS A 178 -2.95 -11.93 -0.13
N ARG A 179 -2.32 -12.58 0.87
CA ARG A 179 -1.37 -11.95 1.79
C ARG A 179 -0.14 -11.47 1.03
N LEU A 180 0.43 -12.36 0.21
CA LEU A 180 1.62 -12.05 -0.56
C LEU A 180 1.40 -10.97 -1.62
N SER A 181 0.29 -11.04 -2.37
CA SER A 181 -0.06 -9.99 -3.35
C SER A 181 -0.14 -8.61 -2.72
N SER A 182 -0.64 -8.54 -1.48
CA SER A 182 -0.84 -7.26 -0.78
C SER A 182 0.47 -6.66 -0.31
N HIS A 183 1.35 -7.51 0.19
CA HIS A 183 2.72 -7.13 0.53
C HIS A 183 3.46 -6.60 -0.70
N VAL A 184 3.41 -7.32 -1.82
CA VAL A 184 4.04 -6.90 -3.09
C VAL A 184 3.49 -5.55 -3.55
N LEU A 185 2.17 -5.38 -3.58
CA LEU A 185 1.55 -4.12 -4.02
C LEU A 185 1.90 -2.95 -3.09
N ALA A 186 2.02 -3.20 -1.78
CA ALA A 186 2.48 -2.19 -0.82
C ALA A 186 3.94 -1.78 -1.08
N LEU A 187 4.82 -2.75 -1.32
CA LEU A 187 6.22 -2.52 -1.66
C LEU A 187 6.36 -1.69 -2.96
N LEU A 188 5.64 -2.06 -4.02
CA LEU A 188 5.69 -1.34 -5.30
C LEU A 188 5.17 0.09 -5.18
N ALA A 189 4.06 0.31 -4.47
CA ALA A 189 3.52 1.64 -4.24
C ALA A 189 4.49 2.51 -3.40
N GLU A 190 5.15 1.93 -2.40
CA GLU A 190 6.16 2.60 -1.61
C GLU A 190 7.39 2.96 -2.46
N ALA A 191 7.88 2.04 -3.30
CA ALA A 191 9.01 2.27 -4.19
C ALA A 191 8.74 3.43 -5.16
N ASN A 192 7.56 3.46 -5.78
CA ASN A 192 7.16 4.55 -6.68
C ASN A 192 7.05 5.90 -5.95
N TYR A 193 6.51 5.91 -4.73
CA TYR A 193 6.48 7.12 -3.92
C TYR A 193 7.89 7.62 -3.58
N ILE A 194 8.77 6.71 -3.16
CA ILE A 194 10.16 7.04 -2.83
C ILE A 194 10.86 7.64 -4.05
N GLN A 195 10.70 7.03 -5.22
CA GLN A 195 11.33 7.51 -6.46
C GLN A 195 10.89 8.93 -6.83
N LYS A 196 9.59 9.21 -6.86
CA LYS A 196 9.07 10.56 -7.14
C LYS A 196 9.53 11.59 -6.10
N LYS A 197 9.64 11.19 -4.83
CA LYS A 197 10.14 12.07 -3.77
C LYS A 197 11.64 12.36 -3.91
N ARG A 198 12.44 11.39 -4.36
CA ARG A 198 13.85 11.60 -4.69
C ARG A 198 13.99 12.61 -5.82
N GLU A 199 13.23 12.45 -6.90
CA GLU A 199 13.26 13.37 -8.05
C GLU A 199 12.92 14.81 -7.64
N LEU A 200 11.92 15.02 -6.77
CA LEU A 200 11.61 16.35 -6.22
C LEU A 200 12.74 16.91 -5.36
N LEU A 201 13.30 16.10 -4.45
CA LEU A 201 14.42 16.52 -3.61
C LEU A 201 15.67 16.85 -4.43
N GLU A 202 15.94 16.11 -5.51
CA GLU A 202 17.03 16.39 -6.45
C GLU A 202 16.82 17.75 -7.12
N MET A 203 15.62 18.04 -7.65
CA MET A 203 15.31 19.35 -8.22
C MET A 203 15.46 20.49 -7.19
N GLU A 204 14.98 20.29 -5.96
CA GLU A 204 15.12 21.30 -4.91
C GLU A 204 16.58 21.53 -4.49
N ILE A 205 17.44 20.51 -4.55
CA ILE A 205 18.87 20.64 -4.26
C ILE A 205 19.54 21.43 -5.39
N ASP A 206 19.25 21.09 -6.65
CA ASP A 206 19.76 21.79 -7.83
C ASP A 206 19.38 23.29 -7.80
N GLU A 207 18.12 23.62 -7.47
CA GLU A 207 17.66 25.01 -7.31
C GLU A 207 18.35 25.77 -6.16
N GLN A 208 18.74 25.08 -5.09
CA GLN A 208 19.43 25.68 -3.95
C GLN A 208 20.91 25.94 -4.26
N GLU A 209 21.56 25.06 -5.02
CA GLU A 209 22.93 25.24 -5.48
C GLU A 209 23.07 26.45 -6.43
N GLU A 210 22.03 26.76 -7.21
CA GLU A 210 22.02 27.95 -8.08
C GLU A 210 21.82 29.29 -7.33
N ASN A 211 21.30 29.26 -6.09
CA ASN A 211 20.96 30.44 -5.28
C ASN A 211 21.97 30.67 -4.12
N GLU A 212 23.26 30.84 -4.43
CA GLU A 212 24.39 30.95 -3.48
C GLU A 212 24.41 32.19 -2.53
N GLU A 213 23.32 32.94 -2.33
CA GLU A 213 23.37 34.19 -1.54
C GLU A 213 23.28 34.01 0.00
N ASP A 214 22.89 32.84 0.53
CA ASP A 214 22.71 32.59 1.98
C ASP A 214 23.52 31.36 2.51
N ALA A 215 24.85 31.45 2.45
CA ALA A 215 25.78 30.33 2.69
C ALA A 215 25.77 29.68 4.10
N GLU A 216 25.35 30.37 5.16
CA GLU A 216 25.35 29.79 6.53
C GLU A 216 24.08 28.98 6.87
N CYS A 217 22.93 29.27 6.25
CA CYS A 217 21.70 28.49 6.43
C CYS A 217 21.59 27.32 5.44
N ALA A 218 22.23 27.44 4.27
CA ALA A 218 22.26 26.40 3.25
C ALA A 218 22.84 25.08 3.79
N ASP A 219 23.94 25.11 4.54
CA ASP A 219 24.66 23.91 5.00
C ASP A 219 23.80 23.01 5.92
N LEU A 220 23.06 23.57 6.87
CA LEU A 220 22.18 22.77 7.75
C LEU A 220 20.96 22.20 6.99
N THR A 221 20.39 22.97 6.05
CA THR A 221 19.26 22.48 5.23
C THR A 221 19.69 21.41 4.23
N LEU A 222 20.87 21.56 3.64
CA LEU A 222 21.43 20.64 2.65
C LEU A 222 21.86 19.33 3.33
N ASN A 223 22.43 19.40 4.54
CA ASN A 223 22.71 18.21 5.36
C ASN A 223 21.41 17.48 5.78
N SER A 224 20.34 18.20 6.10
CA SER A 224 19.03 17.58 6.40
C SER A 224 18.44 16.89 5.17
N LYS A 225 18.45 17.55 4.01
CA LYS A 225 17.96 16.96 2.74
C LYS A 225 18.80 15.77 2.30
N ALA A 226 20.12 15.85 2.42
CA ALA A 226 21.02 14.72 2.14
C ALA A 226 20.76 13.53 3.07
N THR A 227 20.45 13.79 4.35
CA THR A 227 20.05 12.75 5.31
C THR A 227 18.75 12.08 4.87
N ASP A 228 17.76 12.85 4.44
CA ASP A 228 16.49 12.30 3.98
C ASP A 228 16.62 11.55 2.64
N MET A 229 17.44 12.04 1.71
CA MET A 229 17.81 11.34 0.48
C MET A 229 18.46 9.97 0.79
N MET A 230 19.37 9.92 1.75
CA MET A 230 20.02 8.67 2.16
C MET A 230 19.02 7.67 2.78
N LYS A 231 18.09 8.13 3.62
CA LYS A 231 17.02 7.27 4.16
C LYS A 231 16.15 6.68 3.05
N LEU A 232 15.76 7.51 2.08
CA LEU A 232 14.99 7.09 0.92
C LEU A 232 15.75 6.04 0.09
N HIS A 233 17.05 6.26 -0.16
CA HIS A 233 17.89 5.32 -0.89
C HIS A 233 18.03 3.96 -0.18
N LEU A 234 18.28 3.96 1.13
CA LEU A 234 18.34 2.74 1.93
C LEU A 234 17.02 1.96 1.89
N ARG A 235 15.89 2.66 2.00
CA ARG A 235 14.58 2.01 1.95
C ARG A 235 14.30 1.44 0.56
N LEU A 236 14.63 2.15 -0.52
CA LEU A 236 14.45 1.67 -1.87
C LEU A 236 15.28 0.40 -2.14
N ASN A 237 16.52 0.34 -1.67
CA ASN A 237 17.36 -0.87 -1.77
C ASN A 237 16.79 -2.05 -0.99
N ALA A 238 16.19 -1.82 0.18
CA ALA A 238 15.50 -2.88 0.92
C ALA A 238 14.32 -3.43 0.11
N ILE A 239 13.51 -2.55 -0.49
CA ILE A 239 12.37 -2.95 -1.33
C ILE A 239 12.83 -3.72 -2.57
N LYS A 240 13.89 -3.24 -3.25
CA LYS A 240 14.50 -3.90 -4.41
C LYS A 240 14.84 -5.36 -4.09
N ASN A 241 15.58 -5.58 -3.00
CA ASN A 241 15.99 -6.93 -2.59
C ASN A 241 14.79 -7.85 -2.32
N GLU A 242 13.70 -7.32 -1.75
CA GLU A 242 12.47 -8.09 -1.53
C GLU A 242 11.77 -8.43 -2.85
N ILE A 243 11.61 -7.45 -3.75
CA ILE A 243 10.94 -7.65 -5.05
C ILE A 243 11.73 -8.58 -5.96
N ASP A 244 13.06 -8.49 -6.00
CA ASP A 244 13.93 -9.38 -6.78
C ASP A 244 13.71 -10.87 -6.41
N ILE A 245 13.49 -11.16 -5.12
CA ILE A 245 13.14 -12.51 -4.65
C ILE A 245 11.73 -12.90 -5.12
N LEU A 246 10.77 -11.98 -5.05
CA LEU A 246 9.36 -12.22 -5.34
C LEU A 246 9.06 -12.34 -6.84
N GLU A 247 9.87 -11.74 -7.71
CA GLU A 247 9.79 -11.91 -9.17
C GLU A 247 9.98 -13.39 -9.56
N ASN A 248 10.86 -14.12 -8.86
CA ASN A 248 11.08 -15.54 -9.10
C ASN A 248 9.94 -16.40 -8.53
N PRO A 249 9.15 -17.11 -9.36
CA PRO A 249 8.01 -17.89 -8.88
C PRO A 249 8.36 -18.99 -7.87
N ALA A 250 9.56 -19.59 -7.95
CA ALA A 250 9.97 -20.65 -7.03
C ALA A 250 10.36 -20.09 -5.65
N MET A 251 11.06 -18.95 -5.63
CA MET A 251 11.45 -18.27 -4.39
C MET A 251 10.26 -17.63 -3.67
N ARG A 252 9.22 -17.25 -4.43
CA ARG A 252 7.98 -16.69 -3.92
C ARG A 252 7.30 -17.61 -2.89
N GLU A 253 7.23 -18.91 -3.18
CA GLU A 253 6.63 -19.90 -2.26
C GLU A 253 7.45 -20.05 -0.97
N VAL A 254 8.78 -20.01 -1.08
CA VAL A 254 9.69 -20.08 0.08
C VAL A 254 9.58 -18.81 0.92
N TYR A 255 9.58 -17.64 0.27
CA TYR A 255 9.42 -16.34 0.93
C TYR A 255 8.10 -16.31 1.71
N GLU A 256 7.01 -16.78 1.10
CA GLU A 256 5.71 -16.83 1.75
C GLU A 256 5.73 -17.66 3.03
N LYS A 257 6.32 -18.86 3.00
CA LYS A 257 6.42 -19.74 4.19
C LYS A 257 7.27 -19.14 5.31
N VAL A 258 8.35 -18.43 4.96
CA VAL A 258 9.26 -17.81 5.94
C VAL A 258 8.64 -16.55 6.55
N ARG A 259 8.00 -15.72 5.72
CA ARG A 259 7.45 -14.43 6.13
C ARG A 259 6.08 -14.57 6.80
N PHE A 260 5.29 -15.54 6.36
CA PHE A 260 3.92 -15.79 6.81
C PHE A 260 3.77 -17.26 7.25
N PRO A 261 4.44 -17.68 8.33
CA PRO A 261 4.38 -19.07 8.79
C PRO A 261 2.94 -19.47 9.10
N GLU A 262 2.52 -20.63 8.58
CA GLU A 262 1.23 -21.22 8.93
C GLU A 262 1.33 -21.85 10.33
N ASP A 263 0.44 -21.43 11.23
CA ASP A 263 0.41 -21.94 12.60
C ASP A 263 -0.34 -23.30 12.61
N ASP A 264 0.38 -24.39 12.36
CA ASP A 264 -0.12 -25.78 12.37
C ASP A 264 -0.63 -26.25 13.76
N SER A 265 -0.49 -25.41 14.79
CA SER A 265 -0.90 -25.69 16.17
C SER A 265 -2.42 -25.89 16.35
N ALA A 266 -3.23 -25.58 15.34
CA ALA A 266 -4.68 -25.81 15.36
C ALA A 266 -5.10 -27.29 15.22
N PHE A 267 -4.20 -28.20 14.82
CA PHE A 267 -4.55 -29.62 14.63
C PHE A 267 -4.40 -30.50 15.88
N GLU A 268 -3.79 -29.99 16.96
CA GLU A 268 -3.54 -30.79 18.18
C GLU A 268 -4.64 -30.71 19.25
N ALA A 269 -5.62 -29.81 19.13
CA ALA A 269 -6.61 -29.59 20.20
C ALA A 269 -7.92 -30.37 20.07
N GLY A 270 -8.21 -31.03 18.93
CA GLY A 270 -9.41 -31.89 18.76
C GLY A 270 -10.76 -31.21 19.09
N LEU A 271 -10.80 -29.88 19.14
CA LEU A 271 -11.96 -29.06 19.43
C LEU A 271 -12.40 -28.38 18.13
N GLU A 272 -13.70 -28.49 17.83
CA GLU A 272 -14.35 -27.75 16.74
C GLU A 272 -13.92 -26.27 16.81
N VAL A 273 -13.19 -25.80 15.79
CA VAL A 273 -12.55 -24.48 15.78
C VAL A 273 -13.61 -23.39 15.92
N THR A 274 -13.77 -22.91 17.15
CA THR A 274 -14.54 -21.72 17.50
C THR A 274 -13.56 -20.55 17.55
N ALA A 275 -13.94 -19.39 17.02
CA ALA A 275 -13.09 -18.20 16.94
C ALA A 275 -12.35 -17.92 18.26
N GLU A 276 -11.02 -17.78 18.19
CA GLU A 276 -10.16 -17.55 19.36
C GLU A 276 -10.24 -16.07 19.81
N ALA A 277 -9.92 -15.83 21.08
CA ALA A 277 -9.78 -14.48 21.63
C ALA A 277 -8.31 -14.21 21.96
N PHE A 278 -7.71 -13.22 21.30
CA PHE A 278 -6.35 -12.78 21.56
C PHE A 278 -6.38 -11.61 22.54
N VAL A 279 -5.69 -11.74 23.66
CA VAL A 279 -5.58 -10.70 24.68
C VAL A 279 -4.16 -10.18 24.68
N VAL A 280 -3.99 -8.93 24.27
CA VAL A 280 -2.70 -8.24 24.31
C VAL A 280 -2.45 -7.75 25.74
N THR A 281 -1.21 -7.86 26.20
CA THR A 281 -0.77 -7.39 27.52
C THR A 281 0.40 -6.44 27.37
N HIS A 282 0.58 -5.54 28.33
CA HIS A 282 1.75 -4.66 28.41
C HIS A 282 2.70 -5.12 29.52
N VAL A 283 3.94 -4.67 29.44
CA VAL A 283 4.93 -4.82 30.51
C VAL A 283 4.46 -4.00 31.71
N GLY A 284 4.18 -4.67 32.82
CA GLY A 284 3.64 -4.05 34.03
C GLY A 284 3.82 -4.95 35.24
N THR A 285 3.35 -4.51 36.40
CA THR A 285 3.36 -5.35 37.59
C THR A 285 2.33 -6.47 37.49
N LEU A 286 2.54 -7.56 38.23
CA LEU A 286 1.59 -8.67 38.27
C LEU A 286 0.18 -8.21 38.69
N ASP A 287 0.09 -7.27 39.63
CA ASP A 287 -1.19 -6.73 40.09
C ASP A 287 -1.91 -5.97 38.97
N GLN A 288 -1.19 -5.18 38.16
CA GLN A 288 -1.75 -4.48 36.99
C GLN A 288 -2.26 -5.47 35.94
N GLN A 289 -1.48 -6.50 35.63
CA GLN A 289 -1.88 -7.54 34.68
C GLN A 289 -3.10 -8.33 35.17
N MET A 290 -3.15 -8.68 36.47
CA MET A 290 -4.31 -9.34 37.07
C MET A 290 -5.55 -8.45 37.05
N GLN A 291 -5.40 -7.14 37.30
CA GLN A 291 -6.52 -6.21 37.21
C GLN A 291 -7.08 -6.17 35.79
N TYR A 292 -6.22 -5.98 34.78
CA TYR A 292 -6.61 -5.96 33.39
C TYR A 292 -7.31 -7.25 32.94
N LEU A 293 -6.77 -8.43 33.28
CA LEU A 293 -7.39 -9.71 32.94
C LEU A 293 -8.77 -9.89 33.60
N ASN A 294 -8.95 -9.39 34.83
CA ASN A 294 -10.27 -9.38 35.49
C ASN A 294 -11.27 -8.46 34.79
N GLU A 295 -10.83 -7.35 34.22
CA GLU A 295 -11.65 -6.46 33.41
C GLU A 295 -11.96 -7.10 32.05
N ALA A 296 -10.96 -7.65 31.36
CA ALA A 296 -11.09 -8.38 30.09
C ALA A 296 -12.11 -9.51 30.17
N LYS A 297 -12.14 -10.23 31.30
CA LYS A 297 -13.11 -11.30 31.58
C LYS A 297 -14.58 -10.84 31.47
N ARG A 298 -14.87 -9.55 31.60
CA ARG A 298 -16.23 -9.01 31.42
C ARG A 298 -16.63 -8.86 29.96
N TYR A 299 -15.67 -8.74 29.06
CA TYR A 299 -15.87 -8.52 27.62
C TYR A 299 -15.74 -9.81 26.80
N ILE A 300 -14.91 -10.75 27.25
CA ILE A 300 -14.65 -12.01 26.56
C ILE A 300 -15.72 -13.05 26.93
N ASP A 301 -16.27 -13.73 25.93
CA ASP A 301 -17.18 -14.87 26.17
C ASP A 301 -16.43 -16.00 26.90
N GLN A 302 -17.02 -16.49 27.99
CA GLN A 302 -16.46 -17.53 28.86
C GLN A 302 -16.19 -18.86 28.14
N ARG A 303 -16.75 -19.06 26.96
CA ARG A 303 -16.57 -20.27 26.14
C ARG A 303 -15.44 -20.17 25.12
N LYS A 304 -14.88 -18.98 24.89
CA LYS A 304 -13.78 -18.79 23.91
C LYS A 304 -12.45 -19.20 24.51
N ILE A 305 -11.60 -19.78 23.67
CA ILE A 305 -10.20 -20.05 24.01
C ILE A 305 -9.46 -18.70 23.97
N VAL A 306 -8.72 -18.40 25.04
CA VAL A 306 -7.99 -17.14 25.17
C VAL A 306 -6.50 -17.40 24.99
N ARG A 307 -5.88 -16.66 24.07
CA ARG A 307 -4.43 -16.63 23.86
C ARG A 307 -3.89 -15.28 24.29
N ILE A 308 -2.80 -15.27 25.05
CA ILE A 308 -2.18 -14.03 25.54
C ILE A 308 -0.97 -13.69 24.68
N CYS A 309 -0.88 -12.43 24.25
CA CYS A 309 0.22 -11.88 23.47
C CYS A 309 0.88 -10.72 24.20
N ASP A 310 2.15 -10.49 23.91
CA ASP A 310 2.99 -9.42 24.47
C ASP A 310 2.89 -8.11 23.68
N SER A 311 2.34 -8.16 22.47
CA SER A 311 2.20 -7.01 21.57
C SER A 311 0.99 -7.18 20.65
N LEU A 312 0.44 -6.06 20.18
CA LEU A 312 -0.60 -6.08 19.15
C LEU A 312 -0.06 -6.64 17.83
N GLN A 313 1.18 -6.32 17.45
CA GLN A 313 1.78 -6.89 16.24
C GLN A 313 1.84 -8.43 16.31
N GLY A 314 2.36 -9.00 17.40
CA GLY A 314 2.42 -10.44 17.56
C GLY A 314 1.05 -11.12 17.64
N ALA A 315 0.01 -10.40 18.06
CA ALA A 315 -1.37 -10.88 17.99
C ALA A 315 -1.90 -10.85 16.55
N LEU A 316 -1.65 -9.78 15.80
CA LEU A 316 -2.06 -9.64 14.40
C LEU A 316 -1.39 -10.69 13.50
N ASP A 317 -0.12 -11.00 13.72
CA ASP A 317 0.64 -11.98 12.93
C ASP A 317 0.11 -13.42 13.12
N ARG A 318 -0.56 -13.70 14.23
CA ARG A 318 -1.05 -15.04 14.60
C ARG A 318 -2.57 -15.18 14.51
N CYS A 319 -3.28 -14.06 14.52
CA CYS A 319 -4.74 -14.08 14.52
C CYS A 319 -5.25 -14.59 13.18
N LYS A 320 -6.31 -15.40 13.23
CA LYS A 320 -7.10 -15.68 12.05
C LYS A 320 -8.05 -14.51 11.83
N SER A 321 -8.40 -14.35 10.56
CA SER A 321 -9.44 -13.50 10.01
C SER A 321 -10.69 -13.30 10.92
N SER A 322 -11.17 -14.35 11.58
CA SER A 322 -12.39 -14.33 12.40
C SER A 322 -12.20 -14.08 13.90
N ASP A 323 -10.97 -13.89 14.36
CA ASP A 323 -10.67 -13.84 15.78
C ASP A 323 -10.97 -12.47 16.40
N ASP A 324 -11.20 -12.46 17.71
CA ASP A 324 -11.39 -11.23 18.48
C ASP A 324 -10.11 -10.84 19.19
N LEU A 325 -9.62 -9.64 18.94
CA LEU A 325 -8.44 -9.05 19.58
C LEU A 325 -8.87 -8.04 20.64
N TYR A 326 -8.29 -8.17 21.84
CA TYR A 326 -8.54 -7.32 22.99
C TYR A 326 -7.27 -6.57 23.39
N LEU A 327 -7.37 -5.23 23.39
CA LEU A 327 -6.27 -4.33 23.68
C LEU A 327 -6.39 -3.73 25.09
N PRO A 328 -5.27 -3.65 25.83
CA PRO A 328 -5.20 -2.84 27.03
C PRO A 328 -5.08 -1.35 26.64
N PRO A 329 -5.48 -0.44 27.53
CA PRO A 329 -5.07 0.96 27.46
C PRO A 329 -3.55 1.10 27.25
N GLY A 330 -3.14 2.14 26.51
CA GLY A 330 -1.75 2.40 26.15
C GLY A 330 -1.52 2.50 24.64
N LYS A 331 -0.28 2.81 24.25
CA LYS A 331 0.13 2.96 22.85
C LYS A 331 0.62 1.64 22.27
N HIS A 332 0.03 1.24 21.15
CA HIS A 332 0.32 0.03 20.40
C HIS A 332 0.82 0.42 19.02
N GLN A 333 2.07 0.08 18.71
CA GLN A 333 2.65 0.31 17.39
C GLN A 333 2.55 -0.95 16.55
N ILE A 334 2.13 -0.80 15.29
CA ILE A 334 1.99 -1.90 14.34
C ILE A 334 2.71 -1.57 13.03
N LYS A 335 3.11 -2.63 12.33
CA LYS A 335 3.50 -2.65 10.93
C LYS A 335 2.70 -3.76 10.25
N PHE A 336 1.42 -3.49 10.06
CA PHE A 336 0.46 -4.48 9.58
C PHE A 336 0.10 -4.21 8.11
N LEU A 337 0.60 -5.05 7.23
CA LEU A 337 0.37 -4.94 5.77
C LEU A 337 -0.67 -5.95 5.26
N GLU A 338 -1.18 -6.81 6.14
CA GLU A 338 -2.20 -7.80 5.77
C GLU A 338 -3.61 -7.21 5.81
N TYR A 339 -4.60 -8.04 5.45
CA TYR A 339 -6.00 -7.67 5.52
C TYR A 339 -6.67 -8.24 6.75
N LEU A 340 -7.46 -7.40 7.40
CA LEU A 340 -8.51 -7.86 8.28
C LEU A 340 -9.70 -8.28 7.39
N ASN A 341 -10.01 -9.56 7.40
CA ASN A 341 -11.09 -10.16 6.62
C ASN A 341 -11.84 -11.15 7.51
N SER A 342 -13.14 -11.39 7.32
CA SER A 342 -13.90 -12.49 7.99
C SER A 342 -14.45 -12.28 9.41
N ALA A 343 -15.04 -11.13 9.69
CA ALA A 343 -15.93 -10.87 10.84
C ALA A 343 -15.28 -10.93 12.24
N GLY A 344 -13.96 -10.81 12.32
CA GLY A 344 -13.25 -10.58 13.58
C GLY A 344 -13.52 -9.19 14.17
N SER A 345 -12.90 -8.91 15.31
CA SER A 345 -12.98 -7.59 15.90
C SER A 345 -11.71 -7.19 16.64
N LEU A 346 -11.42 -5.88 16.64
CA LEU A 346 -10.35 -5.29 17.43
C LEU A 346 -11.02 -4.35 18.43
N ARG A 347 -10.95 -4.70 19.72
CA ARG A 347 -11.62 -3.97 20.79
C ARG A 347 -10.64 -3.60 21.87
N ALA A 348 -10.69 -2.38 22.35
CA ALA A 348 -9.96 -2.03 23.57
C ALA A 348 -10.87 -2.11 24.80
N ILE A 349 -10.26 -2.54 25.91
CA ILE A 349 -10.90 -2.54 27.22
C ILE A 349 -10.66 -1.15 27.81
N SER A 350 -11.55 -0.23 27.45
CA SER A 350 -11.51 1.15 27.93
C SER A 350 -12.93 1.64 28.22
N SER A 351 -13.03 2.61 29.13
CA SER A 351 -14.28 3.31 29.46
C SER A 351 -14.35 4.72 28.88
N VAL A 352 -13.34 5.11 28.10
CA VAL A 352 -13.25 6.44 27.48
C VAL A 352 -14.39 6.63 26.49
N ASN A 353 -15.06 7.77 26.56
CA ASN A 353 -16.03 8.21 25.55
C ASN A 353 -15.40 9.31 24.71
N PHE A 354 -15.06 9.00 23.45
CA PHE A 354 -14.34 9.95 22.60
C PHE A 354 -15.20 11.13 22.17
N VAL A 355 -16.51 10.93 21.96
CA VAL A 355 -17.44 12.01 21.58
C VAL A 355 -17.55 13.04 22.70
N GLU A 356 -17.76 12.60 23.95
CA GLU A 356 -17.84 13.50 25.10
C GLU A 356 -16.50 14.23 25.35
N ALA A 357 -15.38 13.55 25.15
CA ALA A 357 -14.06 14.16 25.25
C ALA A 357 -13.81 15.20 24.15
N CYS A 358 -14.28 14.93 22.93
CA CYS A 358 -14.20 15.82 21.78
C CYS A 358 -15.00 17.11 21.99
N GLU A 359 -16.26 17.00 22.40
CA GLU A 359 -17.14 18.14 22.65
C GLU A 359 -16.64 19.06 23.77
N ARG A 360 -15.84 18.52 24.69
CA ARG A 360 -15.22 19.28 25.79
C ARG A 360 -13.82 19.78 25.47
N GLU A 361 -13.34 19.56 24.25
CA GLU A 361 -11.96 19.90 23.80
C GLU A 361 -10.89 19.26 24.70
N LYS A 362 -11.15 18.05 25.20
CA LYS A 362 -10.29 17.32 26.15
C LYS A 362 -9.62 16.08 25.57
N LEU A 363 -9.77 15.79 24.28
CA LEU A 363 -9.17 14.63 23.64
C LEU A 363 -7.65 14.52 23.90
N GLN A 364 -6.93 15.65 23.85
CA GLN A 364 -5.48 15.70 24.08
C GLN A 364 -5.07 15.52 25.56
N ALA A 365 -6.01 15.72 26.48
CA ALA A 365 -5.79 15.60 27.92
C ALA A 365 -6.23 14.22 28.47
N LEU A 366 -6.66 13.31 27.59
CA LEU A 366 -7.00 11.95 27.99
C LEU A 366 -5.71 11.17 28.28
N GLU A 367 -5.62 10.66 29.49
CA GLU A 367 -4.61 9.67 29.88
C GLU A 367 -5.21 8.26 29.71
N ASP A 368 -4.34 7.25 29.58
CA ASP A 368 -4.73 5.84 29.52
C ASP A 368 -5.72 5.50 28.38
N ILE A 369 -5.44 6.04 27.20
CA ILE A 369 -6.18 5.74 25.97
C ILE A 369 -5.52 4.59 25.19
N PRO A 370 -6.32 3.66 24.63
CA PRO A 370 -5.83 2.62 23.74
C PRO A 370 -5.57 3.23 22.34
N VAL A 371 -4.31 3.55 22.07
CA VAL A 371 -3.88 4.17 20.81
C VAL A 371 -3.23 3.12 19.93
N VAL A 372 -3.68 2.97 18.69
CA VAL A 372 -3.01 2.20 17.66
C VAL A 372 -2.41 3.17 16.66
N SER A 373 -1.11 3.00 16.37
CA SER A 373 -0.34 3.87 15.47
C SER A 373 0.61 3.04 14.63
N SER A 374 1.03 3.54 13.46
CA SER A 374 2.12 2.89 12.74
C SER A 374 3.45 3.16 13.45
N LYS A 375 4.36 2.19 13.36
CA LYS A 375 5.75 2.35 13.77
C LYS A 375 6.54 3.23 12.80
N ASP A 376 6.23 3.15 11.50
CA ASP A 376 6.94 3.78 10.40
C ASP A 376 6.03 4.75 9.63
N ASP A 377 6.58 5.50 8.68
CA ASP A 377 5.81 6.32 7.74
C ASP A 377 5.17 5.44 6.65
N ASP A 378 4.06 4.78 6.99
CA ASP A 378 3.38 3.82 6.11
C ASP A 378 2.33 4.45 5.19
N SER A 379 1.97 3.75 4.11
CA SER A 379 0.88 4.18 3.23
C SER A 379 -0.50 4.05 3.90
N ILE A 380 -0.75 2.95 4.62
CA ILE A 380 -2.06 2.63 5.21
C ILE A 380 -1.85 2.05 6.60
N LEU A 381 -2.61 2.48 7.61
CA LEU A 381 -2.53 1.88 8.95
C LEU A 381 -3.27 0.53 9.04
N LEU A 382 -4.49 0.44 8.52
CA LEU A 382 -5.27 -0.80 8.50
C LEU A 382 -6.00 -0.98 7.16
N THR A 383 -5.89 -2.17 6.57
CA THR A 383 -6.67 -2.53 5.38
C THR A 383 -7.66 -3.66 5.68
N ILE A 384 -8.89 -3.49 5.22
CA ILE A 384 -10.01 -4.39 5.51
C ILE A 384 -10.60 -4.88 4.19
N ASP A 385 -10.76 -6.20 4.05
CA ASP A 385 -11.40 -6.83 2.89
C ASP A 385 -12.34 -7.94 3.38
N GLY A 386 -13.43 -7.51 4.01
CA GLY A 386 -14.45 -8.34 4.64
C GLY A 386 -15.19 -7.56 5.74
N ASP A 387 -16.01 -8.27 6.51
CA ASP A 387 -16.67 -7.69 7.67
C ASP A 387 -15.67 -7.55 8.83
N TYR A 388 -15.70 -6.44 9.57
CA TYR A 388 -14.85 -6.26 10.75
C TYR A 388 -15.42 -5.20 11.70
N CYS A 389 -15.13 -5.33 13.00
CA CYS A 389 -15.59 -4.38 14.01
C CYS A 389 -14.43 -3.80 14.82
N PHE A 390 -14.36 -2.47 14.92
CA PHE A 390 -13.47 -1.74 15.82
C PHE A 390 -14.29 -1.15 16.96
N GLU A 391 -13.77 -1.27 18.19
CA GLU A 391 -14.47 -0.73 19.36
C GLU A 391 -13.53 -0.12 20.39
N ASN A 392 -13.87 1.09 20.88
CA ASN A 392 -13.18 1.81 21.96
C ASN A 392 -11.70 2.15 21.69
N ILE A 393 -11.30 2.33 20.43
CA ILE A 393 -9.89 2.53 20.04
C ILE A 393 -9.67 3.92 19.45
N MET A 394 -8.51 4.52 19.78
CA MET A 394 -7.98 5.65 19.03
C MET A 394 -7.01 5.15 17.97
N LEU A 395 -7.25 5.51 16.70
CA LEU A 395 -6.32 5.31 15.60
C LEU A 395 -5.58 6.63 15.38
N ASP A 396 -4.30 6.64 15.72
CA ASP A 396 -3.39 7.74 15.41
C ASP A 396 -2.81 7.51 14.02
N CYS A 397 -3.35 8.26 13.07
CA CYS A 397 -3.05 8.20 11.66
C CYS A 397 -2.05 9.30 11.24
N ALA A 398 -1.37 9.96 12.19
CA ALA A 398 -0.45 11.05 11.87
C ALA A 398 0.72 10.59 11.00
N ASN A 399 1.17 9.34 11.11
CA ASN A 399 2.29 8.80 10.33
C ASN A 399 1.86 8.00 9.11
N VAL A 400 0.57 7.99 8.74
CA VAL A 400 0.09 7.25 7.57
C VAL A 400 -0.62 8.13 6.56
N ARG A 401 -0.58 7.75 5.28
CA ARG A 401 -1.32 8.46 4.22
C ARG A 401 -2.82 8.20 4.30
N THR A 402 -3.21 6.97 4.65
CA THR A 402 -4.60 6.56 4.85
C THR A 402 -4.75 5.86 6.19
N GLY A 403 -5.70 6.28 7.01
CA GLY A 403 -5.99 5.60 8.28
C GLY A 403 -6.56 4.20 8.05
N VAL A 404 -7.76 4.12 7.51
CA VAL A 404 -8.45 2.84 7.27
C VAL A 404 -8.87 2.72 5.83
N LEU A 405 -8.45 1.64 5.17
CA LEU A 405 -8.83 1.32 3.80
C LEU A 405 -9.82 0.14 3.79
N VAL A 406 -11.06 0.38 3.37
CA VAL A 406 -12.10 -0.65 3.24
C VAL A 406 -12.24 -1.03 1.77
N LYS A 407 -11.81 -2.23 1.42
CA LYS A 407 -11.87 -2.77 0.05
C LYS A 407 -13.22 -3.38 -0.27
N ARG A 408 -13.74 -4.22 0.63
CA ARG A 408 -15.07 -4.85 0.58
C ARG A 408 -15.58 -5.16 1.98
N GLY A 409 -16.89 -5.41 2.09
CA GLY A 409 -17.56 -5.87 3.30
C GLY A 409 -18.18 -4.77 4.16
N ASN A 410 -18.62 -5.16 5.36
CA ASN A 410 -19.32 -4.32 6.33
C ASN A 410 -18.41 -4.00 7.51
N VAL A 411 -17.96 -2.75 7.61
CA VAL A 411 -17.07 -2.30 8.69
C VAL A 411 -17.85 -1.46 9.68
N THR A 412 -17.72 -1.78 10.97
CA THR A 412 -18.33 -1.00 12.05
C THR A 412 -17.26 -0.43 12.97
N LEU A 413 -17.28 0.88 13.18
CA LEU A 413 -16.44 1.60 14.14
C LEU A 413 -17.32 2.13 15.26
N LYS A 414 -17.11 1.62 16.48
CA LYS A 414 -17.92 1.94 17.66
C LYS A 414 -17.07 2.64 18.70
N ASN A 415 -17.44 3.87 19.06
CA ASN A 415 -16.65 4.67 20.00
C ASN A 415 -15.16 4.67 19.62
N CYS A 416 -14.89 4.94 18.35
CA CYS A 416 -13.53 5.05 17.83
C CYS A 416 -13.17 6.52 17.61
N CYS A 417 -11.88 6.85 17.73
CA CYS A 417 -11.35 8.17 17.41
C CYS A 417 -10.26 8.06 16.36
N LEU A 418 -10.45 8.64 15.18
CA LEU A 418 -9.44 8.70 14.14
C LEU A 418 -8.85 10.11 14.15
N VAL A 419 -7.54 10.20 14.31
CA VAL A 419 -6.82 11.48 14.36
C VAL A 419 -5.74 11.49 13.30
N GLY A 420 -5.83 12.41 12.36
CA GLY A 420 -4.79 12.65 11.36
C GLY A 420 -3.83 13.77 11.78
N ASP A 421 -3.02 14.19 10.82
CA ASP A 421 -2.08 15.30 10.96
C ASP A 421 -2.71 16.62 10.47
N PRO A 422 -2.90 17.63 11.35
CA PRO A 422 -3.59 18.88 11.01
C PRO A 422 -2.85 19.72 9.96
N LYS A 423 -1.57 19.44 9.70
CA LYS A 423 -0.76 20.13 8.69
C LYS A 423 -0.87 19.49 7.31
N SER A 424 -1.30 18.23 7.23
CA SER A 424 -1.34 17.51 5.96
C SER A 424 -2.54 17.93 5.10
N THR A 425 -2.30 18.05 3.79
CA THR A 425 -3.32 18.28 2.77
C THR A 425 -3.69 17.04 1.98
N THR A 426 -3.02 15.91 2.21
CA THR A 426 -3.20 14.69 1.39
C THR A 426 -3.62 13.45 2.18
N LYS A 427 -3.55 13.50 3.52
CA LYS A 427 -3.91 12.36 4.38
C LYS A 427 -5.41 12.16 4.46
N GLN A 428 -5.84 10.91 4.40
CA GLN A 428 -7.26 10.53 4.43
C GLN A 428 -7.57 9.67 5.66
N GLY A 429 -8.75 9.89 6.24
CA GLY A 429 -9.18 9.15 7.43
C GLY A 429 -9.61 7.74 7.08
N VAL A 430 -10.76 7.61 6.41
CA VAL A 430 -11.30 6.33 5.95
C VAL A 430 -11.61 6.39 4.47
N VAL A 431 -11.08 5.44 3.70
CA VAL A 431 -11.30 5.30 2.26
C VAL A 431 -12.09 4.02 2.00
N VAL A 432 -13.22 4.11 1.31
CA VAL A 432 -14.17 3.01 1.11
C VAL A 432 -14.34 2.71 -0.38
N PHE A 433 -14.10 1.47 -0.79
CA PHE A 433 -14.31 0.98 -2.16
C PHE A 433 -15.65 0.29 -2.36
N GLY A 434 -16.05 0.16 -3.64
CA GLY A 434 -17.43 -0.08 -4.04
C GLY A 434 -18.12 -1.30 -3.43
N ASN A 435 -19.43 -1.14 -3.23
CA ASN A 435 -20.34 -2.12 -2.61
C ASN A 435 -20.04 -2.44 -1.13
N SER A 436 -19.31 -1.57 -0.43
CA SER A 436 -19.10 -1.68 1.01
C SER A 436 -20.08 -0.85 1.84
N THR A 437 -20.33 -1.30 3.07
CA THR A 437 -21.04 -0.51 4.07
C THR A 437 -20.11 -0.18 5.22
N VAL A 438 -20.00 1.10 5.58
CA VAL A 438 -19.26 1.53 6.76
C VAL A 438 -20.19 2.24 7.72
N ARG A 439 -20.19 1.78 8.97
CA ARG A 439 -21.00 2.33 10.05
C ARG A 439 -20.12 2.89 11.15
N PHE A 440 -20.32 4.15 11.47
CA PHE A 440 -19.73 4.81 12.63
C PHE A 440 -20.81 5.01 13.69
N GLU A 441 -20.55 4.51 14.89
CA GLU A 441 -21.41 4.68 16.06
C GLU A 441 -20.59 5.39 17.14
N ASN A 442 -21.06 6.54 17.65
CA ASN A 442 -20.41 7.29 18.72
C ASN A 442 -18.92 7.61 18.43
N SER A 443 -18.55 7.90 17.19
CA SER A 443 -17.13 8.01 16.80
C SER A 443 -16.70 9.44 16.49
N VAL A 444 -15.39 9.67 16.46
CA VAL A 444 -14.78 10.98 16.16
C VAL A 444 -13.77 10.82 15.03
N ILE A 445 -13.78 11.74 14.06
CA ILE A 445 -12.80 11.81 12.97
C ILE A 445 -12.31 13.26 12.89
N GLN A 446 -10.99 13.48 12.97
CA GLN A 446 -10.45 14.83 12.92
C GLN A 446 -9.05 14.92 12.29
N HIS A 447 -8.74 16.11 11.75
CA HIS A 447 -7.42 16.47 11.20
C HIS A 447 -6.99 15.65 9.97
N PHE A 448 -7.92 15.45 9.03
CA PHE A 448 -7.61 14.84 7.74
C PHE A 448 -7.81 15.84 6.60
N SER A 449 -7.20 15.57 5.44
CA SER A 449 -7.62 16.22 4.20
C SER A 449 -9.08 15.84 3.92
N THR A 450 -9.34 14.56 3.68
CA THR A 450 -10.70 14.02 3.59
C THR A 450 -10.96 13.09 4.77
N GLY A 451 -11.95 13.40 5.60
CA GLY A 451 -12.29 12.59 6.78
C GLY A 451 -12.76 11.18 6.38
N ILE A 452 -13.76 11.12 5.50
CA ILE A 452 -14.24 9.89 4.89
C ILE A 452 -14.34 10.11 3.38
N TYR A 453 -13.66 9.29 2.59
CA TYR A 453 -13.79 9.23 1.14
C TYR A 453 -14.46 7.92 0.75
N SER A 454 -15.50 7.99 -0.07
CA SER A 454 -16.27 6.83 -0.48
C SER A 454 -16.38 6.79 -2.00
N ASN A 455 -15.99 5.65 -2.56
CA ASN A 455 -16.16 5.35 -3.97
C ASN A 455 -17.62 4.98 -4.30
N GLN A 456 -17.85 4.57 -5.55
CA GLN A 456 -19.18 4.34 -6.09
C GLN A 456 -19.95 3.23 -5.37
N ASN A 457 -21.28 3.37 -5.26
CA ASN A 457 -22.18 2.35 -4.71
C ASN A 457 -21.91 1.91 -3.26
N CYS A 458 -21.35 2.81 -2.44
CA CYS A 458 -21.07 2.55 -1.02
C CYS A 458 -22.17 3.09 -0.11
N THR A 459 -22.31 2.49 1.08
CA THR A 459 -23.24 2.99 2.11
C THR A 459 -22.48 3.47 3.35
N ILE A 460 -22.63 4.76 3.68
CA ILE A 460 -22.02 5.38 4.87
C ILE A 460 -23.12 5.68 5.90
N GLN A 461 -22.94 5.19 7.13
CA GLN A 461 -23.88 5.41 8.23
C GLN A 461 -23.16 6.09 9.39
N LEU A 462 -23.58 7.30 9.75
CA LEU A 462 -23.01 8.10 10.83
C LEU A 462 -24.04 8.26 11.94
N ALA A 463 -23.82 7.60 13.07
CA ALA A 463 -24.70 7.65 14.24
C ALA A 463 -23.97 8.24 15.44
N ASN A 464 -24.38 9.43 15.88
CA ASN A 464 -23.73 10.20 16.93
C ASN A 464 -22.21 10.36 16.69
N THR A 465 -21.84 10.62 15.42
CA THR A 465 -20.46 10.77 14.99
C THR A 465 -20.11 12.24 14.81
N ILE A 466 -18.90 12.63 15.23
CA ILE A 466 -18.34 13.97 15.01
C ILE A 466 -17.23 13.88 13.97
N ILE A 467 -17.36 14.63 12.87
CA ILE A 467 -16.27 14.88 11.92
C ILE A 467 -15.89 16.36 12.06
N GLN A 468 -14.62 16.65 12.32
CA GLN A 468 -14.20 18.04 12.51
C GLN A 468 -12.79 18.35 12.05
N SER A 469 -12.54 19.63 11.73
CA SER A 469 -11.19 20.12 11.41
C SER A 469 -10.52 19.36 10.26
N CYS A 470 -11.31 18.91 9.28
CA CYS A 470 -10.83 18.32 8.03
C CYS A 470 -10.74 19.38 6.92
N ILE A 471 -10.13 19.10 5.77
CA ILE A 471 -10.36 19.95 4.58
C ILE A 471 -11.79 19.71 4.08
N ASN A 472 -12.09 18.45 3.77
CA ASN A 472 -13.40 17.93 3.42
C ASN A 472 -13.85 16.92 4.48
N GLY A 473 -15.05 17.07 5.01
CA GLY A 473 -15.57 16.17 6.06
C GLY A 473 -15.87 14.76 5.51
N LEU A 474 -16.76 14.70 4.53
CA LEU A 474 -17.21 13.47 3.88
C LEU A 474 -17.32 13.70 2.37
N GLU A 475 -16.74 12.83 1.56
CA GLU A 475 -16.80 12.86 0.10
C GLU A 475 -17.31 11.52 -0.41
N VAL A 476 -18.36 11.54 -1.22
CA VAL A 476 -19.04 10.33 -1.71
C VAL A 476 -19.28 10.43 -3.21
N LEU A 477 -18.77 9.44 -3.93
CA LEU A 477 -18.97 9.30 -5.36
C LEU A 477 -20.32 8.64 -5.71
N ARG A 478 -20.60 8.60 -7.01
CA ARG A 478 -21.83 8.09 -7.66
C ARG A 478 -22.44 6.83 -7.06
N GLY A 479 -23.77 6.79 -6.98
CA GLY A 479 -24.52 5.67 -6.38
C GLY A 479 -24.35 5.51 -4.86
N GLY A 480 -23.60 6.38 -4.18
CA GLY A 480 -23.41 6.32 -2.74
C GLY A 480 -24.66 6.68 -1.93
N GLN A 481 -24.81 6.08 -0.75
CA GLN A 481 -25.91 6.32 0.18
C GLN A 481 -25.37 6.76 1.54
N ILE A 482 -25.93 7.85 2.09
CA ILE A 482 -25.43 8.46 3.32
C ILE A 482 -26.58 8.62 4.32
N ALA A 483 -26.43 8.02 5.50
CA ALA A 483 -27.38 8.16 6.59
C ALA A 483 -26.73 8.88 7.79
N PHE A 484 -27.31 10.01 8.17
CA PHE A 484 -26.95 10.78 9.35
C PHE A 484 -27.99 10.54 10.46
N THR A 485 -27.51 10.17 11.65
CA THR A 485 -28.31 10.00 12.87
C THR A 485 -27.66 10.78 14.00
N ALA A 486 -28.16 11.98 14.30
CA ALA A 486 -27.54 12.90 15.28
C ALA A 486 -26.03 13.15 15.04
N ALA A 487 -25.63 13.30 13.77
CA ALA A 487 -24.24 13.49 13.39
C ALA A 487 -23.83 14.99 13.42
N GLN A 488 -22.54 15.25 13.62
CA GLN A 488 -21.98 16.59 13.60
C GLN A 488 -20.83 16.66 12.60
N ILE A 489 -20.87 17.60 11.65
CA ILE A 489 -19.75 17.86 10.72
C ILE A 489 -19.40 19.35 10.76
N ASN A 490 -18.28 19.66 11.41
CA ASN A 490 -17.98 21.02 11.84
C ASN A 490 -16.56 21.46 11.46
N ALA A 491 -16.35 22.77 11.30
CA ALA A 491 -15.02 23.36 11.16
C ALA A 491 -14.16 22.76 10.03
N CYS A 492 -14.77 22.27 8.94
CA CYS A 492 -14.03 21.82 7.77
C CYS A 492 -13.52 23.03 6.96
N LYS A 493 -12.28 22.98 6.45
CA LYS A 493 -11.66 24.12 5.75
C LYS A 493 -12.41 24.47 4.45
N SER A 494 -12.85 23.47 3.70
CA SER A 494 -13.59 23.64 2.45
C SER A 494 -15.05 23.21 2.60
N TYR A 495 -15.38 21.91 2.48
CA TYR A 495 -16.76 21.43 2.55
C TYR A 495 -17.03 20.50 3.73
N GLY A 496 -18.26 20.55 4.25
CA GLY A 496 -18.73 19.53 5.18
C GLY A 496 -18.96 18.18 4.48
N VAL A 497 -19.80 18.18 3.45
CA VAL A 497 -20.16 16.99 2.67
C VAL A 497 -20.13 17.29 1.17
N ILE A 498 -19.47 16.42 0.41
CA ILE A 498 -19.42 16.43 -1.05
C ILE A 498 -20.12 15.18 -1.56
N LEU A 499 -21.08 15.35 -2.48
CA LEU A 499 -21.72 14.24 -3.20
C LEU A 499 -21.54 14.47 -4.70
N ASP A 500 -21.00 13.47 -5.39
CA ASP A 500 -21.08 13.37 -6.85
C ASP A 500 -22.31 12.52 -7.21
N ALA A 501 -23.33 13.16 -7.75
CA ALA A 501 -24.62 12.54 -8.01
C ALA A 501 -24.70 11.92 -9.41
N ASP A 502 -25.41 10.79 -9.52
CA ASP A 502 -25.74 10.11 -10.78
C ASP A 502 -26.91 10.80 -11.53
N ASP A 503 -26.99 12.13 -11.46
CA ASP A 503 -28.03 12.86 -12.17
C ASP A 503 -27.70 12.94 -13.66
N ASP A 504 -28.69 12.65 -14.52
CA ASP A 504 -28.57 12.84 -15.96
C ASP A 504 -28.27 14.33 -16.24
N ALA A 505 -27.13 14.61 -16.85
CA ALA A 505 -26.67 15.98 -17.18
C ALA A 505 -27.69 16.80 -18.00
N ASN A 506 -28.69 16.14 -18.61
CA ASN A 506 -29.76 16.77 -19.38
C ASN A 506 -30.93 17.29 -18.52
N GLU A 507 -31.07 16.89 -17.26
CA GLU A 507 -32.16 17.33 -16.37
C GLU A 507 -31.75 18.46 -15.39
N SER A 508 -30.46 18.61 -15.09
CA SER A 508 -29.95 19.63 -14.16
C SER A 508 -29.53 20.92 -14.88
N HIS A 509 -30.10 22.08 -14.50
CA HIS A 509 -29.74 23.38 -15.06
C HIS A 509 -28.42 23.97 -14.53
N GLU A 510 -27.88 23.44 -13.42
CA GLU A 510 -26.62 23.90 -12.81
C GLU A 510 -25.69 22.71 -12.50
N PRO A 511 -24.39 22.78 -12.86
CA PRO A 511 -23.43 21.68 -12.69
C PRO A 511 -23.09 21.39 -11.22
N ARG A 512 -23.35 22.34 -10.33
CA ARG A 512 -23.06 22.25 -8.90
C ARG A 512 -24.13 22.98 -8.10
N THR A 513 -24.64 22.34 -7.04
CA THR A 513 -25.58 22.94 -6.08
C THR A 513 -24.99 22.92 -4.68
N THR A 514 -25.03 24.04 -3.96
CA THR A 514 -24.55 24.13 -2.57
C THR A 514 -25.69 24.34 -1.60
N TYR A 515 -25.59 23.72 -0.41
CA TYR A 515 -26.57 23.86 0.65
C TYR A 515 -25.90 24.25 1.96
N THR A 516 -26.49 25.24 2.64
CA THR A 516 -26.10 25.64 3.99
C THR A 516 -26.92 24.91 5.06
N ASN A 517 -28.13 24.44 4.72
CA ASN A 517 -29.00 23.73 5.64
C ASN A 517 -29.43 22.37 5.06
N TYR A 518 -29.18 21.30 5.80
CA TYR A 518 -29.54 19.94 5.39
C TYR A 518 -31.05 19.72 5.21
N ALA A 519 -31.90 20.54 5.87
CA ALA A 519 -33.36 20.46 5.70
C ALA A 519 -33.85 20.90 4.31
N GLN A 520 -32.98 21.54 3.51
CA GLN A 520 -33.29 21.95 2.14
C GLN A 520 -32.98 20.85 1.11
N ILE A 521 -32.30 19.78 1.54
CA ILE A 521 -31.86 18.70 0.66
C ILE A 521 -32.99 17.69 0.54
N ASP A 522 -33.61 17.62 -0.63
CA ASP A 522 -34.62 16.61 -0.99
C ASP A 522 -34.03 15.65 -2.02
N ARG A 523 -33.19 14.73 -1.54
CA ARG A 523 -32.40 13.81 -2.36
C ARG A 523 -32.39 12.41 -1.75
N PRO A 524 -32.57 11.33 -2.54
CA PRO A 524 -32.68 9.97 -2.04
C PRO A 524 -31.38 9.43 -1.41
N GLU A 525 -30.23 9.95 -1.83
CA GLU A 525 -28.90 9.58 -1.34
C GLU A 525 -28.69 9.99 0.12
N PHE A 526 -29.44 10.99 0.59
CA PHE A 526 -29.32 11.52 1.95
C PHE A 526 -30.49 11.09 2.83
N ARG A 527 -30.17 10.58 4.03
CA ARG A 527 -31.15 10.31 5.09
C ARG A 527 -30.73 11.01 6.36
N PHE A 528 -31.59 11.87 6.88
CA PHE A 528 -31.34 12.59 8.14
C PHE A 528 -32.32 12.14 9.22
N THR A 529 -31.80 11.76 10.38
CA THR A 529 -32.58 11.42 11.56
C THR A 529 -31.94 12.03 12.82
N GLY A 530 -32.75 12.39 13.81
CA GLY A 530 -32.27 13.10 15.00
C GLY A 530 -31.78 14.53 14.71
N GLU A 531 -31.18 15.17 15.73
CA GLU A 531 -30.63 16.53 15.60
C GLU A 531 -29.20 16.48 15.03
N CYS A 532 -29.06 16.74 13.72
CA CYS A 532 -27.76 16.83 13.07
C CYS A 532 -27.27 18.27 13.04
N THR A 533 -25.95 18.49 13.12
CA THR A 533 -25.35 19.84 13.10
C THR A 533 -24.24 19.94 12.06
N PHE A 534 -24.29 21.01 11.26
CA PHE A 534 -23.29 21.31 10.24
C PHE A 534 -22.95 22.80 10.34
N ARG A 535 -21.74 23.14 10.82
CA ARG A 535 -21.38 24.54 11.08
C ARG A 535 -19.89 24.83 10.99
N GLY A 536 -19.57 26.06 10.62
CA GLY A 536 -18.18 26.52 10.53
C GLY A 536 -17.39 25.87 9.40
N ASN A 537 -18.07 25.26 8.42
CA ASN A 537 -17.43 24.75 7.21
C ASN A 537 -17.19 25.93 6.26
N GLY A 538 -16.00 26.01 5.65
CA GLY A 538 -15.51 27.20 4.96
C GLY A 538 -16.36 27.62 3.76
N GLN A 539 -16.40 26.78 2.73
CA GLN A 539 -17.12 27.06 1.48
C GLN A 539 -18.63 26.77 1.60
N ALA A 540 -19.00 25.54 2.00
CA ALA A 540 -20.39 25.16 2.22
C ALA A 540 -20.53 23.95 3.16
N ASN A 541 -21.72 23.76 3.72
CA ASN A 541 -22.02 22.57 4.51
C ASN A 541 -22.20 21.34 3.60
N PHE A 542 -22.86 21.51 2.46
CA PHE A 542 -23.04 20.47 1.45
C PHE A 542 -22.80 21.03 0.06
N VAL A 543 -22.21 20.22 -0.80
CA VAL A 543 -22.12 20.46 -2.24
C VAL A 543 -22.52 19.18 -2.97
N VAL A 544 -23.35 19.32 -3.99
CA VAL A 544 -23.76 18.24 -4.90
C VAL A 544 -23.30 18.62 -6.29
N PHE A 545 -22.50 17.77 -6.91
CA PHE A 545 -22.12 17.86 -8.31
C PHE A 545 -23.10 17.06 -9.14
N ASN A 546 -23.70 17.70 -10.15
CA ASN A 546 -24.71 17.08 -11.02
C ASN A 546 -24.07 16.80 -12.38
N GLY A 547 -24.06 15.54 -12.81
CA GLY A 547 -23.65 15.18 -14.17
C GLY A 547 -22.16 15.40 -14.49
N ALA A 548 -21.29 15.57 -13.48
CA ALA A 548 -19.85 15.51 -13.72
C ALA A 548 -19.47 14.04 -13.86
N GLU A 549 -19.28 13.56 -15.08
CA GLU A 549 -18.49 12.35 -15.37
C GLU A 549 -17.04 12.60 -14.96
N LEU A 550 -16.82 12.62 -13.66
CA LEU A 550 -15.53 12.34 -13.07
C LEU A 550 -15.65 10.89 -12.62
N ASP A 551 -15.56 9.99 -13.58
CA ASP A 551 -15.16 8.63 -13.25
C ASP A 551 -13.76 8.75 -12.65
N PHE A 552 -13.73 8.89 -11.33
CA PHE A 552 -12.63 8.44 -10.51
C PHE A 552 -12.60 6.91 -10.65
N ASN A 553 -12.31 6.45 -11.86
CA ASN A 553 -11.77 5.13 -12.03
C ASN A 553 -10.55 5.12 -11.15
N SER A 554 -10.50 4.12 -10.30
CA SER A 554 -9.93 4.25 -8.99
C SER A 554 -8.40 4.40 -9.03
N SER A 555 -7.76 4.67 -10.18
CA SER A 555 -6.33 4.70 -10.51
C SER A 555 -5.50 5.64 -9.65
N CYS A 556 -6.06 6.72 -9.11
CA CYS A 556 -5.38 7.50 -8.07
C CYS A 556 -5.14 6.67 -6.79
N PHE A 557 -5.90 5.59 -6.62
CA PHE A 557 -5.79 4.55 -5.60
C PHE A 557 -5.53 3.13 -6.17
N VAL A 558 -5.61 2.95 -7.50
CA VAL A 558 -5.59 1.67 -8.24
C VAL A 558 -4.24 1.32 -8.82
N ASP A 559 -3.21 2.08 -8.47
CA ASP A 559 -1.89 1.48 -8.34
C ASP A 559 -1.87 0.27 -7.37
N GLN A 560 -3.00 -0.08 -6.73
CA GLN A 560 -3.17 -1.37 -6.07
C GLN A 560 -4.37 -2.27 -6.44
N MET A 561 -5.45 -1.90 -7.17
CA MET A 561 -6.64 -2.82 -7.29
C MET A 561 -7.62 -2.60 -8.47
N VAL A 562 -7.42 -3.21 -9.64
CA VAL A 562 -8.49 -3.47 -10.66
C VAL A 562 -8.52 -4.97 -10.94
N THR A 563 -9.64 -5.71 -11.00
CA THR A 563 -11.09 -5.41 -10.90
C THR A 563 -11.83 -6.71 -10.51
N ALA A 564 -13.03 -6.56 -9.95
CA ALA A 564 -14.05 -7.59 -9.97
C ALA A 564 -15.27 -7.02 -10.70
N ALA A 565 -15.48 -7.42 -11.95
CA ALA A 565 -16.74 -7.30 -12.68
C ALA A 565 -16.71 -8.22 -13.91
N ALA A 566 -16.93 -9.51 -13.70
CA ALA A 566 -17.46 -10.39 -14.74
C ALA A 566 -18.40 -11.38 -14.05
N GLY A 567 -19.68 -11.29 -14.40
CA GLY A 567 -20.73 -12.13 -13.83
C GLY A 567 -20.50 -13.60 -14.16
N ASP A 568 -20.97 -14.45 -13.25
CA ASP A 568 -21.31 -15.83 -13.53
C ASP A 568 -22.21 -15.88 -14.77
N ASP A 569 -21.68 -16.39 -15.88
CA ASP A 569 -22.46 -17.11 -16.88
C ASP A 569 -21.50 -18.03 -17.68
N ASP A 570 -21.69 -19.33 -17.47
CA ASP A 570 -21.27 -20.51 -18.25
C ASP A 570 -20.07 -20.37 -19.22
N LEU A 571 -18.92 -20.95 -18.84
CA LEU A 571 -18.00 -21.56 -19.82
C LEU A 571 -17.54 -22.96 -19.38
N PRO A 572 -17.45 -23.91 -20.34
CA PRO A 572 -17.45 -25.34 -20.06
C PRO A 572 -16.08 -25.87 -19.62
N THR A 573 -16.14 -26.84 -18.71
CA THR A 573 -15.05 -27.74 -18.33
C THR A 573 -14.34 -28.34 -19.54
N ASN A 574 -13.02 -28.11 -19.68
CA ASN A 574 -12.14 -28.96 -20.49
C ASN A 574 -10.89 -29.37 -19.69
N VAL A 575 -11.04 -30.55 -19.09
CA VAL A 575 -10.11 -31.67 -18.96
C VAL A 575 -8.63 -31.40 -19.23
N SER A 576 -7.84 -31.55 -18.16
CA SER A 576 -6.42 -31.90 -18.13
C SER A 576 -6.08 -33.06 -19.06
N LEU A 577 -5.11 -32.86 -19.95
CA LEU A 577 -4.37 -33.95 -20.62
C LEU A 577 -2.90 -33.54 -20.79
N TYR A 578 -2.09 -33.87 -19.78
CA TYR A 578 -0.70 -34.24 -20.02
C TYR A 578 -0.72 -35.58 -20.77
N GLN A 579 -0.23 -35.58 -22.01
CA GLN A 579 0.15 -36.82 -22.69
C GLN A 579 1.48 -36.63 -23.41
N SER A 580 2.48 -37.26 -22.80
CA SER A 580 3.72 -37.77 -23.38
C SER A 580 3.59 -38.18 -24.85
N LEU A 581 4.51 -37.69 -25.68
CA LEU A 581 4.87 -38.30 -26.95
C LEU A 581 6.38 -38.44 -27.03
N ASP A 582 6.85 -39.66 -26.77
CA ASP A 582 8.10 -40.20 -27.27
C ASP A 582 7.99 -40.34 -28.80
N MET A 583 8.99 -39.85 -29.52
CA MET A 583 9.29 -40.23 -30.91
C MET A 583 10.80 -40.18 -31.09
N ASP A 584 11.42 -41.36 -31.03
CA ASP A 584 12.74 -41.64 -31.58
C ASP A 584 12.71 -41.47 -33.11
N GLU A 585 13.73 -40.86 -33.69
CA GLU A 585 14.39 -41.39 -34.90
C GLU A 585 15.76 -40.73 -35.13
N ASP A 586 16.76 -41.60 -35.21
CA ASP A 586 18.17 -41.36 -35.51
C ASP A 586 18.42 -40.64 -36.83
N ILE A 587 19.50 -39.85 -36.93
CA ILE A 587 20.43 -39.86 -38.07
C ILE A 587 21.84 -39.44 -37.60
N SER A 588 22.77 -40.32 -37.96
CA SER A 588 24.23 -40.36 -37.81
C SER A 588 25.03 -39.22 -38.46
N GLY A 589 26.27 -39.00 -37.98
CA GLY A 589 27.37 -38.52 -38.82
C GLY A 589 28.51 -37.83 -38.08
N ASP A 590 29.61 -38.56 -37.92
CA ASP A 590 30.89 -38.22 -37.27
C ASP A 590 31.73 -37.12 -37.98
N GLU A 591 32.62 -36.46 -37.24
CA GLU A 591 34.10 -36.51 -37.36
C GLU A 591 34.81 -35.23 -36.84
N ASP A 592 35.61 -35.46 -35.78
CA ASP A 592 36.88 -34.88 -35.30
C ASP A 592 37.56 -33.69 -36.03
N GLU A 593 38.14 -32.75 -35.26
CA GLU A 593 39.61 -32.62 -35.12
C GLU A 593 40.03 -31.49 -34.15
N ASP A 594 41.12 -31.79 -33.44
CA ASP A 594 41.78 -31.06 -32.35
C ASP A 594 42.46 -29.73 -32.74
N ALA A 595 42.59 -28.81 -31.77
CA ALA A 595 43.83 -28.03 -31.57
C ALA A 595 43.89 -27.35 -30.19
N ASP A 596 44.80 -27.89 -29.38
CA ASP A 596 45.31 -27.45 -28.09
C ASP A 596 46.16 -26.16 -28.18
N SER A 597 46.00 -25.21 -27.23
CA SER A 597 47.13 -24.53 -26.57
C SER A 597 46.68 -23.57 -25.44
N GLY A 598 46.86 -24.02 -24.19
CA GLY A 598 47.69 -23.34 -23.18
C GLY A 598 47.19 -22.08 -22.44
N MET A 599 46.78 -22.31 -21.18
CA MET A 599 47.32 -21.74 -19.91
C MET A 599 47.51 -20.20 -19.79
N ASP A 600 47.16 -19.48 -18.72
CA ASP A 600 46.93 -19.77 -17.29
C ASP A 600 46.33 -18.51 -16.61
N GLY A 601 45.66 -18.65 -15.46
CA GLY A 601 45.48 -17.52 -14.52
C GLY A 601 44.19 -17.37 -13.67
N GLY A 602 43.84 -18.37 -12.84
CA GLY A 602 43.10 -18.27 -11.54
C GLY A 602 41.60 -17.86 -11.53
N ARG A 603 40.60 -18.71 -11.18
CA ARG A 603 40.23 -19.43 -9.92
C ARG A 603 40.11 -18.51 -8.70
N PHE A 604 38.97 -18.39 -8.02
CA PHE A 604 38.23 -19.37 -7.18
C PHE A 604 36.69 -19.12 -7.23
N PHE A 605 35.83 -20.07 -7.63
CA PHE A 605 35.21 -21.25 -6.97
C PHE A 605 33.86 -21.00 -6.26
N ASN A 606 32.79 -21.38 -6.97
CA ASN A 606 31.52 -21.87 -6.45
C ASN A 606 31.70 -23.32 -5.97
N ASP A 607 31.11 -23.70 -4.84
CA ASP A 607 30.84 -25.10 -4.49
C ASP A 607 29.44 -25.20 -3.85
N LEU A 608 28.48 -25.70 -4.62
CA LEU A 608 27.23 -26.28 -4.12
C LEU A 608 26.84 -27.38 -5.11
N ASP A 609 27.20 -28.63 -4.80
CA ASP A 609 26.43 -29.85 -5.09
C ASP A 609 27.26 -31.13 -4.88
N VAL A 610 27.20 -31.67 -3.65
CA VAL A 610 27.20 -33.12 -3.36
C VAL A 610 26.44 -33.23 -2.02
N ILE A 611 25.28 -33.86 -1.90
CA ILE A 611 25.10 -35.29 -1.66
C ILE A 611 23.61 -35.64 -1.87
N ARG A 612 23.32 -36.46 -2.89
CA ARG A 612 22.18 -37.37 -2.91
C ARG A 612 22.71 -38.81 -3.05
N SER A 613 22.39 -39.62 -2.05
CA SER A 613 22.06 -41.06 -2.11
C SER A 613 22.94 -42.05 -2.89
N ILE A 614 23.66 -42.90 -2.15
CA ILE A 614 23.95 -44.33 -2.43
C ILE A 614 24.05 -44.96 -1.01
N VAL A 615 23.43 -46.07 -0.57
CA VAL A 615 23.38 -47.45 -1.08
C VAL A 615 22.18 -48.20 -0.45
N VAL A 616 21.69 -49.15 -1.25
CA VAL A 616 20.53 -50.05 -1.13
C VAL A 616 20.81 -51.32 -0.29
N ASP A 617 19.74 -51.82 0.34
CA ASP A 617 19.36 -53.18 0.80
C ASP A 617 20.24 -54.08 1.67
N GLY A 618 19.58 -54.77 2.61
CA GLY A 618 20.12 -55.96 3.27
C GLY A 618 19.36 -56.48 4.50
N GLU A 619 18.09 -56.84 4.33
CA GLU A 619 17.34 -57.95 4.97
C GLU A 619 17.53 -58.40 6.45
N GLN A 620 16.35 -58.63 7.06
CA GLN A 620 15.96 -59.76 7.93
C GLN A 620 16.15 -59.72 9.46
N GLN A 621 15.00 -59.47 10.10
CA GLN A 621 14.31 -60.34 11.07
C GLN A 621 14.89 -60.64 12.47
N GLN A 622 14.04 -60.27 13.43
CA GLN A 622 13.52 -61.06 14.56
C GLN A 622 14.17 -60.92 15.94
N ARG A 623 13.22 -60.72 16.89
CA ARG A 623 13.23 -61.01 18.34
C ARG A 623 14.08 -60.06 19.19
N GLY A 624 13.60 -59.48 20.28
CA GLY A 624 12.40 -59.76 21.08
C GLY A 624 12.79 -59.71 22.56
N GLY A 625 11.93 -59.11 23.38
CA GLY A 625 11.91 -59.23 24.84
C GLY A 625 12.78 -58.20 25.59
N ASN A 626 12.18 -57.29 26.35
CA ASN A 626 11.56 -57.44 27.67
C ASN A 626 12.58 -57.39 28.83
N LEU A 627 12.26 -56.48 29.79
CA LEU A 627 12.57 -56.55 31.23
C LEU A 627 14.05 -56.28 31.57
N ASP A 628 14.42 -55.67 32.67
CA ASP A 628 13.72 -55.08 33.81
C ASP A 628 14.74 -54.26 34.59
N HIS A 629 14.21 -53.37 35.42
CA HIS A 629 14.71 -52.99 36.74
C HIS A 629 16.19 -52.66 37.02
N GLY A 630 16.31 -51.52 37.70
CA GLY A 630 17.03 -51.46 38.97
C GLY A 630 18.28 -50.60 38.88
N SER A 631 18.19 -49.33 39.24
CA SER A 631 18.31 -48.88 40.64
C SER A 631 19.77 -48.67 41.05
N SER A 632 20.07 -47.41 41.37
CA SER A 632 20.98 -46.99 42.46
C SER A 632 22.46 -47.27 42.18
N THR A 633 23.41 -46.38 42.41
CA THR A 633 23.58 -45.42 43.52
C THR A 633 24.72 -44.48 43.14
N ASP A 634 24.57 -43.22 43.55
CA ASP A 634 25.52 -42.39 44.29
C ASP A 634 27.04 -42.50 44.03
N GLY A 635 27.63 -41.32 43.83
CA GLY A 635 28.79 -40.88 44.60
C GLY A 635 30.05 -40.71 43.77
N ASP A 636 30.29 -39.52 43.22
CA ASP A 636 31.01 -38.40 43.83
C ASP A 636 32.55 -38.52 43.81
N VAL A 637 33.16 -37.46 43.26
CA VAL A 637 34.44 -36.82 43.65
C VAL A 637 35.75 -37.31 42.99
N SER A 638 36.18 -36.48 42.02
CA SER A 638 37.55 -35.90 41.82
C SER A 638 38.69 -36.84 41.36
N SER A 639 39.62 -36.48 40.47
CA SER A 639 40.19 -35.20 40.03
C SER A 639 41.14 -35.44 38.84
N GLU A 640 41.31 -34.42 37.98
CA GLU A 640 42.56 -34.03 37.26
C GLU A 640 43.07 -34.98 36.13
N LEU A 641 43.38 -34.59 34.88
CA LEU A 641 43.81 -33.35 34.19
C LEU A 641 43.73 -33.54 32.64
N GLU A 642 43.96 -32.45 31.90
CA GLU A 642 44.33 -32.32 30.46
C GLU A 642 43.15 -32.24 29.46
N SER A 643 42.73 -31.04 29.02
CA SER A 643 43.30 -30.13 27.97
C SER A 643 42.35 -30.14 26.74
N GLU A 644 41.55 -29.09 26.60
CA GLU A 644 41.64 -28.04 25.55
C GLU A 644 41.02 -28.45 24.21
N ASP A 645 39.84 -27.90 23.92
CA ASP A 645 39.58 -27.07 22.72
C ASP A 645 38.13 -26.54 22.76
N GLU A 646 38.01 -25.27 23.19
CA GLU A 646 36.81 -24.45 23.11
C GLU A 646 36.56 -24.02 21.66
N VAL A 647 35.33 -24.19 21.19
CA VAL A 647 34.81 -23.54 19.98
C VAL A 647 34.09 -22.27 20.42
N ALA A 648 34.65 -21.13 20.04
CA ALA A 648 34.12 -19.80 20.31
C ALA A 648 32.76 -19.59 19.62
N VAL A 649 31.75 -19.25 20.42
CA VAL A 649 30.48 -18.66 19.97
C VAL A 649 30.67 -17.14 20.07
N ILE A 650 30.60 -16.44 18.93
CA ILE A 650 30.59 -14.97 18.90
C ILE A 650 29.14 -14.54 19.10
N GLU A 651 28.81 -14.14 20.32
CA GLU A 651 27.64 -13.31 20.63
C GLU A 651 27.98 -11.86 20.21
N ILE A 652 27.12 -11.23 19.41
CA ILE A 652 27.21 -9.79 19.12
C ILE A 652 26.22 -9.10 20.05
N ASP A 653 26.76 -8.42 21.06
CA ASP A 653 26.05 -7.55 22.00
C ASP A 653 25.55 -6.28 21.31
N ASP A 654 24.24 -6.02 21.39
CA ASP A 654 23.62 -4.72 21.10
C ASP A 654 24.01 -3.72 22.21
N THR A 655 25.14 -3.05 22.02
CA THR A 655 25.54 -1.92 22.87
C THR A 655 25.04 -0.61 22.29
N VAL A 656 24.10 -0.02 23.04
CA VAL A 656 23.62 1.36 22.91
C VAL A 656 24.81 2.32 23.00
N ILE A 657 25.02 3.14 21.96
CA ILE A 657 25.90 4.31 22.02
C ILE A 657 25.09 5.46 22.61
N GLU A 658 25.25 5.70 23.90
CA GLU A 658 24.87 6.98 24.52
C GLU A 658 25.90 8.03 24.12
N ILE A 659 25.47 9.06 23.39
CA ILE A 659 26.27 10.26 23.15
C ILE A 659 25.97 11.24 24.31
N ASP A 660 27.00 11.53 25.09
CA ASP A 660 26.99 12.37 26.29
C ASP A 660 26.91 13.87 25.91
N ASP A 661 25.77 14.49 26.19
CA ASP A 661 25.46 15.91 25.96
C ASP A 661 26.01 16.81 27.09
N SER A 662 27.34 16.83 27.26
CA SER A 662 27.97 17.57 28.36
C SER A 662 29.19 18.42 28.00
N VAL A 663 29.10 19.26 26.96
CA VAL A 663 29.97 20.47 26.87
C VAL A 663 29.26 21.66 26.24
N ALA A 664 28.38 22.31 26.99
CA ALA A 664 27.98 23.70 26.73
C ALA A 664 27.87 24.47 28.06
N GLY A 665 28.98 25.07 28.48
CA GLY A 665 28.99 25.93 29.66
C GLY A 665 30.28 26.73 29.85
N HIS A 666 30.20 28.03 29.54
CA HIS A 666 30.91 29.17 30.17
C HIS A 666 32.43 29.35 29.84
N VAL A 667 33.04 30.51 29.54
CA VAL A 667 32.76 31.96 29.64
C VAL A 667 33.85 32.75 28.86
N GLY A 668 33.52 33.94 28.34
CA GLY A 668 34.39 35.16 28.31
C GLY A 668 34.90 35.56 26.90
N GLU A 669 34.76 36.80 26.42
CA GLU A 669 34.47 38.14 26.99
C GLU A 669 33.42 38.91 26.18
#